data_AF-A0A1W9X163-F1
#
_entry.id   AF-A0A1W9X163-F1
#
_cell.length_a   1.000
_cell.length_b   1.000
_cell.length_c   1.000
_cell.angle_alpha   90.00
_cell.angle_beta   90.00
_cell.angle_gamma   90.00
#
_symmetry.space_group_name_H-M   'P 1'
#
loop_
_entity.id
_entity.type
_entity.pdbx_description
1 polymer ?
#
loop_
_entity_poly.entity_id
_entity_poly.type
_entity_poly.pdbx_seq_one_letter_code
_entity_poly.pdbx_strand_id
1 'polypeptide(L)'
;MRFLNPHGAKRRLFRLVLLVGLSLLSACNSNKTASHRDPGGITSDTVQAQSGQPPPPPPPVSPVVVPSPHGNQILSSYSGSYALLIGESDYTEWPSLESIPGELQQVQTLLTSKGFHVEKSLNLNAKQLRARFEKFINDYGFDKNNRLLFFYSGHGYTRNNKGYIVPTDAPNPQLNEKSEKGFLKKAVGMNQILTWARRMEAKHALFLFDSCFSGTVFKAKSLPKMPRQISQMAKLPVRQFITAGSADEEVPAKSVFTPAFIDALQYRLGDLYKDGYVTGEELGLYLKNKVHEHSEQTPQYGKIRDYDLSRGDFVFAVGSGTQLATASSPTVPPHVPVSPAPPAVPLVKPDRDRDGVADEADQCPRNTAAEIAKGVYKQGPKTGCPLDSDQDQVADYQDSCPYNRPAEVAQGVQTNGCPTDSDRDGVANYQDRCPRNRPREIAQGVQANGCPLDRDQDSVADYQDACLGTAAGAKVDRTGCRQSAPTLLAAMPPKTVFRDTLRDGSKGPEMVVIPAGRFKMGDIQGGGDSDEKPVHWVSVNKFALGKYEITKGEFRRFVKATGYKTDAEKGDGCYTYKEGSWGKVKDANWRNLGFSQSNIHPVACISWHDATAYAQWLSQQTGKKYRLPTEAQWEYAARAGTTTSRYWGNNPDDACRYANVYDKTSKNKITLPWTPHNCSDGYVYTSPVGRFKPNAFGLFDMIGNLWEWTCSEYQDKYTGTEQRCVKNAGRFAVRGASWGITARWARSANRSRGAPASRGDDGGGRLARMP
;
A
#
# COMPACT_ATOMS: atom_id res chain seq x y z
N MET A 1 -1.52 70.21 -40.41
CA MET A 1 -1.11 71.62 -40.14
C MET A 1 0.32 71.63 -39.62
N ARG A 2 1.00 72.79 -39.57
CA ARG A 2 2.41 72.96 -39.15
C ARG A 2 2.54 73.24 -37.64
N PHE A 3 3.81 73.42 -37.23
CA PHE A 3 4.39 73.99 -35.99
C PHE A 3 5.00 72.95 -35.04
N LEU A 4 6.23 73.07 -34.52
CA LEU A 4 7.53 73.67 -34.88
C LEU A 4 8.47 73.30 -33.70
N ASN A 5 9.79 73.39 -33.89
CA ASN A 5 10.86 73.16 -32.88
C ASN A 5 11.44 74.57 -32.48
N PRO A 6 12.62 74.78 -31.84
CA PRO A 6 13.53 73.94 -31.04
C PRO A 6 14.13 74.66 -29.77
N HIS A 7 15.18 74.05 -29.15
CA HIS A 7 16.17 74.63 -28.19
C HIS A 7 15.71 74.88 -26.72
N GLY A 8 16.57 74.90 -25.70
CA GLY A 8 18.03 74.65 -25.57
C GLY A 8 18.66 75.52 -24.44
N ALA A 9 19.91 75.38 -23.96
CA ALA A 9 20.99 74.37 -24.03
C ALA A 9 22.17 74.81 -23.10
N LYS A 10 23.22 73.96 -22.89
CA LYS A 10 24.53 74.12 -22.14
C LYS A 10 24.63 73.20 -20.88
N ARG A 11 25.66 72.36 -20.66
CA ARG A 11 27.16 72.47 -20.52
C ARG A 11 27.59 72.78 -19.05
N ARG A 12 28.74 72.33 -18.49
CA ARG A 12 30.02 71.90 -19.12
C ARG A 12 30.99 71.09 -18.18
N LEU A 13 31.60 69.98 -18.69
CA LEU A 13 33.01 69.46 -18.54
C LEU A 13 33.60 69.19 -17.11
N PHE A 14 34.69 68.42 -16.87
CA PHE A 14 35.68 67.65 -17.69
C PHE A 14 36.15 66.37 -16.91
N ARG A 15 36.53 65.23 -17.54
CA ARG A 15 37.91 64.72 -17.86
C ARG A 15 38.88 64.58 -16.66
N LEU A 16 39.83 63.64 -16.62
CA LEU A 16 40.50 62.89 -17.71
C LEU A 16 40.33 61.34 -17.67
N VAL A 17 41.34 60.49 -17.91
CA VAL A 17 41.14 59.11 -18.48
C VAL A 17 42.40 58.17 -18.47
N LEU A 18 42.22 56.88 -18.84
CA LEU A 18 43.18 55.81 -19.26
C LEU A 18 43.97 55.01 -18.17
N LEU A 19 44.51 53.77 -18.36
CA LEU A 19 44.09 52.49 -19.02
C LEU A 19 45.16 51.39 -18.76
N VAL A 20 44.87 50.10 -19.09
CA VAL A 20 45.80 48.92 -19.12
C VAL A 20 46.16 48.34 -17.72
N GLY A 21 46.28 47.01 -17.48
CA GLY A 21 46.21 45.85 -18.39
C GLY A 21 46.12 44.45 -17.73
N LEU A 22 46.73 43.45 -18.38
CA LEU A 22 46.42 42.01 -18.32
C LEU A 22 46.97 41.19 -17.12
N SER A 23 46.10 40.31 -16.59
CA SER A 23 46.31 38.84 -16.39
C SER A 23 47.23 38.24 -15.31
N LEU A 24 46.95 36.94 -15.06
CA LEU A 24 47.80 35.86 -14.49
C LEU A 24 47.99 35.72 -12.95
N LEU A 25 47.19 34.80 -12.39
CA LEU A 25 47.63 33.55 -11.73
C LEU A 25 48.64 33.55 -10.55
N SER A 26 48.12 33.06 -9.41
CA SER A 26 48.70 31.96 -8.59
C SER A 26 49.60 32.25 -7.37
N ALA A 27 49.54 31.29 -6.44
CA ALA A 27 50.56 30.85 -5.48
C ALA A 27 51.12 31.81 -4.40
N CYS A 28 50.55 31.67 -3.19
CA CYS A 28 51.23 31.25 -1.96
C CYS A 28 52.58 31.86 -1.51
N ASN A 29 52.50 32.45 -0.30
CA ASN A 29 53.27 32.05 0.89
C ASN A 29 54.74 32.51 1.05
N SER A 30 55.03 33.21 2.15
CA SER A 30 56.31 33.14 2.89
C SER A 30 56.15 33.63 4.34
N ASN A 31 56.64 32.84 5.29
CA ASN A 31 56.83 33.24 6.69
C ASN A 31 58.17 33.99 6.85
N LYS A 32 58.28 34.92 7.83
CA LYS A 32 59.15 34.80 9.03
C LYS A 32 59.44 36.14 9.77
N THR A 33 59.30 36.11 11.11
CA THR A 33 60.16 36.68 12.20
C THR A 33 60.73 38.12 12.15
N ALA A 34 60.93 38.86 13.26
CA ALA A 34 60.53 38.73 14.68
C ALA A 34 61.03 39.93 15.54
N SER A 35 60.60 40.00 16.81
CA SER A 35 61.16 40.81 17.94
C SER A 35 60.86 42.33 17.92
N HIS A 36 60.81 43.08 19.04
CA HIS A 36 61.23 42.79 20.43
C HIS A 36 60.64 43.82 21.46
N ARG A 37 60.45 43.40 22.73
CA ARG A 37 60.46 44.19 24.00
C ARG A 37 59.23 45.00 24.46
N ASP A 38 58.49 44.41 25.42
CA ASP A 38 57.92 45.10 26.60
C ASP A 38 59.03 45.45 27.64
N PRO A 39 58.72 46.11 28.78
CA PRO A 39 58.31 45.32 29.97
C PRO A 39 57.32 45.97 30.97
N GLY A 40 56.55 45.13 31.68
CA GLY A 40 55.96 45.40 33.00
C GLY A 40 54.46 45.76 33.03
N GLY A 41 53.56 45.06 33.74
CA GLY A 41 53.66 43.77 34.45
C GLY A 41 53.07 43.79 35.87
N ILE A 42 52.36 42.73 36.28
CA ILE A 42 52.06 42.37 37.69
C ILE A 42 51.59 40.90 37.78
N THR A 43 52.15 40.18 38.78
CA THR A 43 51.82 38.85 39.35
C THR A 43 51.01 37.82 38.55
N SER A 44 51.62 36.65 38.34
CA SER A 44 50.97 35.37 38.02
C SER A 44 51.04 34.41 39.21
N ASP A 45 50.00 33.60 39.42
CA ASP A 45 50.06 32.42 40.29
C ASP A 45 49.68 31.13 39.53
N THR A 46 50.11 29.97 40.03
CA THR A 46 50.51 28.87 39.13
C THR A 46 49.48 27.74 38.96
N VAL A 47 49.13 27.43 37.71
CA VAL A 47 48.61 26.11 37.30
C VAL A 47 49.36 25.62 36.07
N GLN A 48 49.80 24.35 36.08
CA GLN A 48 50.64 23.78 35.02
C GLN A 48 49.88 23.55 33.71
N ALA A 49 50.38 24.13 32.62
CA ALA A 49 49.94 23.78 31.27
C ALA A 49 50.66 22.49 30.80
N GLN A 50 50.01 21.33 30.95
CA GLN A 50 50.50 20.10 30.32
C GLN A 50 50.41 20.20 28.80
N SER A 51 51.49 19.79 28.11
CA SER A 51 51.55 19.75 26.65
C SER A 51 50.68 18.61 26.11
N GLY A 52 49.41 18.90 25.82
CA GLY A 52 48.54 17.96 25.11
C GLY A 52 49.14 17.61 23.75
N GLN A 53 49.45 16.32 23.53
CA GLN A 53 49.75 15.82 22.19
C GLN A 53 48.56 16.13 21.26
N PRO A 54 48.78 16.31 19.94
CA PRO A 54 47.66 16.23 18.99
C PRO A 54 46.93 14.90 19.21
N PRO A 55 45.59 14.87 19.18
CA PRO A 55 44.85 13.64 19.42
C PRO A 55 45.30 12.57 18.43
N PRO A 56 45.41 11.29 18.85
CA PRO A 56 45.80 10.22 17.94
C PRO A 56 44.83 10.20 16.76
N PRO A 57 45.31 9.92 15.53
CA PRO A 57 44.41 9.77 14.39
C PRO A 57 43.37 8.70 14.73
N PRO A 58 42.09 8.88 14.31
CA PRO A 58 41.06 7.90 14.58
C PRO A 58 41.50 6.52 14.08
N PRO A 59 41.15 5.42 14.79
CA PRO A 59 41.58 4.08 14.42
C PRO A 59 41.18 3.79 12.97
N PRO A 60 42.01 3.04 12.19
CA PRO A 60 41.79 2.86 10.76
C PRO A 60 40.43 2.18 10.51
N VAL A 61 39.46 2.98 10.07
CA VAL A 61 38.09 2.50 9.82
C VAL A 61 38.10 1.67 8.54
N SER A 62 37.77 0.39 8.68
CA SER A 62 37.59 -0.52 7.53
C SER A 62 36.55 0.07 6.57
N PRO A 63 36.84 0.16 5.25
CA PRO A 63 35.95 0.80 4.29
C PRO A 63 34.51 0.25 4.36
N VAL A 64 33.55 1.12 4.67
CA VAL A 64 32.16 0.71 4.86
C VAL A 64 31.53 0.50 3.48
N VAL A 65 31.41 -0.76 3.09
CA VAL A 65 30.85 -1.20 1.81
C VAL A 65 29.32 -1.25 1.88
N VAL A 66 28.64 -0.71 0.87
CA VAL A 66 27.24 -1.00 0.56
C VAL A 66 27.21 -2.07 -0.54
N PRO A 67 27.05 -3.37 -0.20
CA PRO A 67 27.06 -4.45 -1.18
C PRO A 67 25.75 -4.45 -1.98
N SER A 68 25.80 -4.83 -3.25
CA SER A 68 24.66 -5.08 -4.14
C SER A 68 23.82 -6.29 -3.67
N PRO A 69 22.49 -6.33 -3.87
CA PRO A 69 21.64 -7.42 -3.37
C PRO A 69 21.89 -8.74 -4.12
N HIS A 70 22.45 -8.64 -5.32
CA HIS A 70 22.78 -9.76 -6.19
C HIS A 70 24.25 -10.23 -6.02
N GLY A 71 24.89 -9.91 -4.90
CA GLY A 71 26.03 -10.66 -4.38
C GLY A 71 27.27 -10.77 -5.28
N ASN A 72 27.78 -9.64 -5.82
CA ASN A 72 29.14 -9.55 -6.39
C ASN A 72 29.63 -8.12 -6.73
N GLN A 73 28.82 -7.08 -6.54
CA GLN A 73 29.17 -5.70 -6.89
C GLN A 73 28.98 -4.75 -5.70
N ILE A 74 29.79 -3.70 -5.59
CA ILE A 74 29.66 -2.64 -4.59
C ILE A 74 28.87 -1.47 -5.19
N LEU A 75 27.81 -1.01 -4.51
CA LEU A 75 27.07 0.18 -4.93
C LEU A 75 27.84 1.47 -4.61
N SER A 76 28.40 1.54 -3.39
CA SER A 76 29.26 2.61 -2.92
C SER A 76 30.08 2.12 -1.72
N SER A 77 31.28 2.65 -1.55
CA SER A 77 32.12 2.49 -0.35
C SER A 77 32.28 3.84 0.35
N TYR A 78 32.50 3.85 1.66
CA TYR A 78 32.82 5.04 2.43
C TYR A 78 34.12 4.83 3.23
N SER A 79 34.93 5.88 3.43
CA SER A 79 36.07 5.80 4.36
C SER A 79 35.59 5.48 5.77
N GLY A 80 34.56 6.19 6.22
CA GLY A 80 33.83 5.90 7.45
C GLY A 80 32.38 6.36 7.39
N SER A 81 31.63 5.90 8.39
CA SER A 81 30.24 6.30 8.61
C SER A 81 30.13 6.80 10.04
N TYR A 82 29.70 8.05 10.23
CA TYR A 82 29.65 8.68 11.54
C TYR A 82 28.26 9.28 11.79
N ALA A 83 27.77 9.18 13.02
CA ALA A 83 26.46 9.71 13.41
C ALA A 83 26.57 10.56 14.67
N LEU A 84 26.08 11.80 14.62
CA LEU A 84 25.94 12.69 15.77
C LEU A 84 24.48 12.64 16.24
N LEU A 85 24.26 12.16 17.46
CA LEU A 85 22.95 12.09 18.10
C LEU A 85 22.89 13.12 19.23
N ILE A 86 21.94 14.03 19.15
CA ILE A 86 21.69 15.08 20.13
C ILE A 86 20.25 14.96 20.63
N GLY A 87 20.08 14.83 21.94
CA GLY A 87 18.80 14.73 22.61
C GLY A 87 18.66 15.82 23.66
N GLU A 88 17.80 16.79 23.40
CA GLU A 88 17.54 17.90 24.30
C GLU A 88 16.20 17.62 25.01
N SER A 89 16.25 17.18 26.28
CA SER A 89 15.08 16.73 27.05
C SER A 89 14.77 17.55 28.29
N ASP A 90 15.81 18.12 28.92
CA ASP A 90 15.75 18.83 30.21
C ASP A 90 15.82 20.34 29.99
N TYR A 91 14.69 21.05 30.10
CA TYR A 91 14.55 22.47 29.77
C TYR A 91 14.08 23.29 30.97
N THR A 92 14.59 24.51 31.10
CA THR A 92 14.18 25.43 32.19
C THR A 92 12.94 26.26 31.87
N GLU A 93 12.60 26.46 30.59
CA GLU A 93 11.49 27.32 30.14
C GLU A 93 10.54 26.64 29.12
N TRP A 94 10.74 25.35 28.83
CA TRP A 94 9.94 24.55 27.90
C TRP A 94 9.48 23.25 28.57
N PRO A 95 8.44 22.56 28.06
CA PRO A 95 8.04 21.25 28.57
C PRO A 95 9.19 20.22 28.51
N SER A 96 9.33 19.39 29.54
CA SER A 96 10.28 18.26 29.55
C SER A 96 9.89 17.21 28.50
N LEU A 97 10.88 16.55 27.91
CA LEU A 97 10.72 15.52 26.87
C LEU A 97 11.41 14.22 27.29
N GLU A 98 10.91 13.63 28.38
CA GLU A 98 11.52 12.51 29.12
C GLU A 98 11.74 11.21 28.31
N SER A 99 11.06 11.05 27.18
CA SER A 99 11.19 9.93 26.25
C SER A 99 12.54 9.92 25.50
N ILE A 100 13.12 11.10 25.24
CA ILE A 100 14.26 11.31 24.34
C ILE A 100 15.49 10.46 24.70
N PRO A 101 15.96 10.34 25.96
CA PRO A 101 17.15 9.55 26.28
C PRO A 101 17.01 8.06 25.93
N GLY A 102 15.82 7.49 26.12
CA GLY A 102 15.51 6.09 25.80
C GLY A 102 15.30 5.86 24.30
N GLU A 103 14.71 6.82 23.60
CA GLU A 103 14.57 6.80 22.14
C GLU A 103 15.93 6.93 21.44
N LEU A 104 16.80 7.86 21.88
CA LEU A 104 18.16 7.99 21.36
C LEU A 104 19.03 6.75 21.62
N GLN A 105 18.80 6.00 22.71
CA GLN A 105 19.51 4.74 22.94
C GLN A 105 19.15 3.67 21.89
N GLN A 106 17.89 3.64 21.43
CA GLN A 106 17.45 2.76 20.35
C GLN A 106 18.02 3.21 19.00
N VAL A 107 17.99 4.51 18.69
CA VAL A 107 18.63 5.10 17.49
C VAL A 107 20.14 4.84 17.46
N GLN A 108 20.83 4.94 18.61
CA GLN A 108 22.25 4.59 18.74
C GLN A 108 22.51 3.12 18.43
N THR A 109 21.71 2.22 19.01
CA THR A 109 21.82 0.76 18.80
C THR A 109 21.60 0.41 17.32
N LEU A 110 20.55 0.96 16.72
CA LEU A 110 20.24 0.80 15.31
C LEU A 110 21.36 1.30 14.40
N LEU A 111 21.83 2.53 14.57
CA LEU A 111 22.86 3.10 13.70
C LEU A 111 24.21 2.38 13.85
N THR A 112 24.56 1.94 15.05
CA THR A 112 25.71 1.06 15.27
C THR A 112 25.56 -0.23 14.46
N SER A 113 24.38 -0.86 14.45
CA SER A 113 24.09 -2.06 13.63
C SER A 113 24.14 -1.81 12.11
N LYS A 114 24.01 -0.55 11.67
CA LYS A 114 24.17 -0.12 10.26
C LYS A 114 25.60 0.38 9.95
N GLY A 115 26.56 0.09 10.83
CA GLY A 115 27.98 0.38 10.64
C GLY A 115 28.36 1.85 10.85
N PHE A 116 27.63 2.59 11.68
CA PHE A 116 28.02 3.96 12.07
C PHE A 116 28.79 3.97 13.39
N HIS A 117 29.86 4.76 13.45
CA HIS A 117 30.41 5.24 14.72
C HIS A 117 29.47 6.32 15.26
N VAL A 118 28.77 6.01 16.34
CA VAL A 118 27.76 6.89 16.94
C VAL A 118 28.37 7.69 18.08
N GLU A 119 28.39 9.01 17.95
CA GLU A 119 28.63 9.92 19.06
C GLU A 119 27.31 10.49 19.58
N LYS A 120 27.00 10.26 20.86
CA LYS A 120 25.80 10.79 21.52
C LYS A 120 26.12 11.99 22.41
N SER A 121 25.17 12.90 22.57
CA SER A 121 25.22 14.02 23.52
C SER A 121 23.79 14.38 23.95
N LEU A 122 23.63 14.87 25.19
CA LEU A 122 22.34 15.21 25.77
C LEU A 122 22.40 16.56 26.47
N ASN A 123 21.27 17.27 26.51
CA ASN A 123 21.02 18.48 27.30
C ASN A 123 22.07 19.59 27.14
N LEU A 124 22.41 19.93 25.91
CA LEU A 124 23.42 20.92 25.55
C LEU A 124 22.87 22.35 25.56
N ASN A 125 23.61 23.26 26.22
CA ASN A 125 23.36 24.68 26.10
C ASN A 125 23.79 25.23 24.71
N ALA A 126 23.35 26.43 24.38
CA ALA A 126 23.56 27.10 23.10
C ALA A 126 25.03 27.16 22.62
N LYS A 127 25.99 27.23 23.54
CA LYS A 127 27.43 27.22 23.22
C LYS A 127 27.89 25.80 22.91
N GLN A 128 27.51 24.83 23.75
CA GLN A 128 27.82 23.42 23.58
C GLN A 128 27.22 22.86 22.29
N LEU A 129 25.94 23.12 22.00
CA LEU A 129 25.24 22.65 20.80
C LEU A 129 25.95 23.08 19.51
N ARG A 130 26.33 24.36 19.40
CA ARG A 130 27.11 24.88 18.25
C ARG A 130 28.48 24.21 18.15
N ALA A 131 29.24 24.20 19.25
CA ALA A 131 30.56 23.58 19.30
C ALA A 131 30.51 22.08 18.97
N ARG A 132 29.41 21.38 19.30
CA ARG A 132 29.23 19.95 19.05
C ARG A 132 29.04 19.63 17.57
N PHE A 133 28.17 20.37 16.88
CA PHE A 133 28.03 20.30 15.42
C PHE A 133 29.35 20.65 14.73
N GLU A 134 30.01 21.72 15.16
CA GLU A 134 31.24 22.19 14.53
C GLU A 134 32.43 21.24 14.75
N LYS A 135 32.59 20.65 15.94
CA LYS A 135 33.61 19.63 16.19
C LYS A 135 33.40 18.42 15.30
N PHE A 136 32.20 17.83 15.31
CA PHE A 136 31.89 16.64 14.50
C PHE A 136 32.10 16.88 12.99
N ILE A 137 31.82 18.09 12.51
CA ILE A 137 32.09 18.50 11.12
C ILE A 137 33.60 18.68 10.87
N ASN A 138 34.36 19.18 11.84
CA ASN A 138 35.83 19.24 11.74
C ASN A 138 36.46 17.84 11.75
N ASP A 139 35.97 16.94 12.61
CA ASP A 139 36.46 15.58 12.78
C ASP A 139 36.21 14.71 11.54
N TYR A 140 35.01 14.79 10.94
CA TYR A 140 34.54 13.82 9.95
C TYR A 140 33.97 14.43 8.65
N GLY A 141 33.70 15.74 8.62
CA GLY A 141 32.98 16.42 7.52
C GLY A 141 33.83 16.76 6.30
N PHE A 142 35.15 16.64 6.38
CA PHE A 142 36.09 17.03 5.33
C PHE A 142 36.70 15.87 4.53
N ASP A 143 36.54 14.61 4.95
CA ASP A 143 36.84 13.46 4.07
C ASP A 143 35.69 13.27 3.06
N LYS A 144 36.00 13.49 1.79
CA LYS A 144 35.11 13.35 0.62
C LYS A 144 34.39 12.01 0.52
N ASN A 145 34.92 10.94 1.10
CA ASN A 145 34.34 9.61 1.04
C ASN A 145 33.49 9.24 2.28
N ASN A 146 33.40 10.07 3.31
CA ASN A 146 32.55 9.80 4.46
C ASN A 146 31.04 9.89 4.15
N ARG A 147 30.21 9.20 4.95
CA ARG A 147 28.79 9.56 5.16
C ARG A 147 28.54 9.99 6.60
N LEU A 148 27.79 11.07 6.77
CA LEU A 148 27.46 11.67 8.06
C LEU A 148 25.96 11.70 8.30
N LEU A 149 25.55 11.30 9.50
CA LEU A 149 24.17 11.41 9.95
C LEU A 149 24.09 12.35 11.15
N PHE A 150 23.18 13.31 11.09
CA PHE A 150 22.87 14.21 12.20
C PHE A 150 21.46 13.88 12.65
N PHE A 151 21.28 13.45 13.89
CA PHE A 151 19.99 13.18 14.51
C PHE A 151 19.81 14.13 15.69
N TYR A 152 18.78 14.96 15.64
CA TYR A 152 18.38 15.85 16.73
C TYR A 152 16.96 15.48 17.15
N SER A 153 16.73 15.28 18.44
CA SER A 153 15.40 15.21 19.04
C SER A 153 15.31 16.22 20.18
N GLY A 154 14.18 16.93 20.27
CA GLY A 154 13.96 18.01 21.21
C GLY A 154 13.03 19.09 20.65
N HIS A 155 12.89 20.20 21.36
CA HIS A 155 12.07 21.32 20.91
C HIS A 155 12.62 21.95 19.64
N GLY A 156 11.69 22.32 18.77
CA GLY A 156 11.88 23.14 17.58
C GLY A 156 10.91 24.33 17.63
N TYR A 157 11.20 25.39 16.87
CA TYR A 157 10.36 26.58 16.86
C TYR A 157 10.30 27.26 15.50
N THR A 158 9.14 27.85 15.20
CA THR A 158 8.84 28.62 13.99
C THR A 158 8.80 30.11 14.30
N ARG A 159 9.58 30.92 13.57
CA ARG A 159 9.42 32.38 13.56
C ARG A 159 9.69 32.97 12.19
N ASN A 160 8.74 33.74 11.66
CA ASN A 160 8.86 34.41 10.36
C ASN A 160 9.29 33.47 9.21
N ASN A 161 8.63 32.30 9.12
CA ASN A 161 8.95 31.21 8.18
C ASN A 161 10.38 30.61 8.32
N LYS A 162 11.07 30.85 9.43
CA LYS A 162 12.38 30.25 9.74
C LYS A 162 12.22 29.27 10.89
N GLY A 163 12.74 28.06 10.69
CA GLY A 163 12.88 27.06 11.74
C GLY A 163 14.14 27.23 12.57
N TYR A 164 14.06 26.82 13.84
CA TYR A 164 15.15 26.81 14.81
C TYR A 164 15.07 25.51 15.63
N ILE A 165 16.23 24.96 15.99
CA ILE A 165 16.35 23.96 17.07
C ILE A 165 16.71 24.66 18.39
N VAL A 166 16.23 24.11 19.51
CA VAL A 166 16.17 24.78 20.81
C VAL A 166 17.11 24.08 21.82
N PRO A 167 18.30 24.64 22.14
CA PRO A 167 19.13 24.14 23.22
C PRO A 167 18.44 24.36 24.58
N THR A 168 18.81 23.58 25.59
CA THR A 168 18.17 23.54 26.91
C THR A 168 18.11 24.89 27.63
N ASP A 169 19.07 25.77 27.37
CA ASP A 169 19.18 27.11 27.97
C ASP A 169 18.49 28.23 27.15
N ALA A 170 17.86 27.93 26.02
CA ALA A 170 17.14 28.92 25.22
C ALA A 170 15.79 29.26 25.88
N PRO A 171 15.53 30.53 26.24
CA PRO A 171 14.28 30.93 26.88
C PRO A 171 13.09 30.78 25.91
N ASN A 172 11.88 30.63 26.44
CA ASN A 172 10.69 30.48 25.60
C ASN A 172 10.26 31.84 25.03
N PRO A 173 10.26 32.03 23.69
CA PRO A 173 10.00 33.32 23.05
C PRO A 173 8.56 33.82 23.23
N GLN A 174 7.62 32.96 23.64
CA GLN A 174 6.22 33.34 23.89
C GLN A 174 6.04 34.11 25.21
N LEU A 175 6.99 34.02 26.15
CA LEU A 175 6.81 34.56 27.51
C LEU A 175 6.85 36.08 27.59
N ASN A 176 7.76 36.74 26.86
CA ASN A 176 7.95 38.19 26.82
C ASN A 176 9.06 38.59 25.81
N GLU A 177 9.16 39.89 25.49
CA GLU A 177 10.13 40.44 24.53
C GLU A 177 11.62 40.21 24.92
N LYS A 178 11.94 40.13 26.23
CA LYS A 178 13.29 39.81 26.70
C LYS A 178 13.62 38.32 26.48
N SER A 179 12.65 37.42 26.70
CA SER A 179 12.77 36.00 26.34
C SER A 179 12.85 35.82 24.82
N GLU A 180 12.09 36.56 23.99
CA GLU A 180 12.23 36.51 22.53
C GLU A 180 13.64 36.94 22.06
N LYS A 181 14.16 38.05 22.61
CA LYS A 181 15.53 38.53 22.35
C LYS A 181 16.60 37.56 22.85
N GLY A 182 16.32 36.80 23.91
CA GLY A 182 17.20 35.73 24.41
C GLY A 182 17.18 34.49 23.52
N PHE A 183 15.99 34.06 23.10
CA PHE A 183 15.77 32.93 22.19
C PHE A 183 16.56 33.11 20.89
N LEU A 184 16.43 34.28 20.25
CA LEU A 184 17.11 34.57 18.98
C LEU A 184 18.65 34.59 19.09
N LYS A 185 19.21 34.78 20.28
CA LYS A 185 20.66 34.67 20.53
C LYS A 185 21.09 33.22 20.76
N LYS A 186 20.26 32.41 21.42
CA LYS A 186 20.59 31.06 21.89
C LYS A 186 20.21 29.95 20.91
N ALA A 187 18.99 29.95 20.38
CA ALA A 187 18.50 28.94 19.44
C ALA A 187 19.35 28.86 18.16
N VAL A 188 19.40 27.69 17.53
CA VAL A 188 20.18 27.46 16.29
C VAL A 188 19.22 27.42 15.10
N GLY A 189 19.19 28.51 14.34
CA GLY A 189 18.34 28.62 13.15
C GLY A 189 18.81 27.73 12.00
N MET A 190 17.88 27.18 11.22
CA MET A 190 18.18 26.26 10.09
C MET A 190 19.12 26.85 9.03
N ASN A 191 19.23 28.18 8.92
CA ASN A 191 20.23 28.81 8.07
C ASN A 191 21.68 28.49 8.50
N GLN A 192 21.96 28.36 9.81
CA GLN A 192 23.28 27.97 10.30
C GLN A 192 23.59 26.51 9.93
N ILE A 193 22.61 25.63 10.10
CA ILE A 193 22.70 24.21 9.72
C ILE A 193 22.89 24.07 8.21
N LEU A 194 22.23 24.89 7.39
CA LEU A 194 22.48 24.96 5.94
C LEU A 194 23.89 25.48 5.58
N THR A 195 24.48 26.36 6.39
CA THR A 195 25.87 26.83 6.20
C THR A 195 26.86 25.71 6.55
N TRP A 196 26.68 25.06 7.70
CA TRP A 196 27.42 23.85 8.08
C TRP A 196 27.30 22.74 7.02
N ALA A 197 26.11 22.51 6.47
CA ALA A 197 25.86 21.52 5.43
C ALA A 197 26.61 21.80 4.12
N ARG A 198 26.76 23.07 3.72
CA ARG A 198 27.56 23.47 2.54
C ARG A 198 29.07 23.39 2.77
N ARG A 199 29.53 23.55 4.02
CA ARG A 199 30.97 23.56 4.36
C ARG A 199 31.58 22.16 4.38
N MET A 200 30.77 21.10 4.49
CA MET A 200 31.26 19.72 4.44
C MET A 200 31.64 19.30 3.02
N GLU A 201 32.74 18.57 2.88
CA GLU A 201 33.16 17.90 1.63
C GLU A 201 32.70 16.43 1.57
N ALA A 202 32.31 15.83 2.70
CA ALA A 202 31.83 14.45 2.79
C ALA A 202 30.73 14.09 1.76
N LYS A 203 30.76 12.87 1.22
CA LYS A 203 29.89 12.45 0.11
C LYS A 203 28.41 12.65 0.44
N HIS A 204 27.94 12.04 1.53
CA HIS A 204 26.54 12.17 1.96
C HIS A 204 26.44 12.76 3.36
N ALA A 205 25.52 13.71 3.54
CA ALA A 205 25.03 14.09 4.87
C ALA A 205 23.51 14.00 4.91
N LEU A 206 22.97 13.34 5.94
CA LEU A 206 21.54 13.27 6.23
C LEU A 206 21.29 13.94 7.58
N PHE A 207 20.36 14.89 7.61
CA PHE A 207 19.91 15.56 8.81
C PHE A 207 18.46 15.15 9.13
N LEU A 208 18.27 14.52 10.28
CA LEU A 208 17.00 14.07 10.84
C LEU A 208 16.68 14.93 12.06
N PHE A 209 15.51 15.57 12.05
CA PHE A 209 15.03 16.44 13.13
C PHE A 209 13.70 15.96 13.66
N ASP A 210 13.75 15.26 14.79
CA ASP A 210 12.59 14.96 15.63
C ASP A 210 12.23 16.20 16.47
N SER A 211 11.85 17.25 15.75
CA SER A 211 11.51 18.59 16.26
C SER A 211 10.66 19.32 15.20
N CYS A 212 9.55 19.94 15.59
CA CYS A 212 8.69 20.67 14.64
C CYS A 212 9.27 22.05 14.29
N PHE A 213 9.34 22.41 13.00
CA PHE A 213 9.66 23.78 12.57
C PHE A 213 9.36 24.06 11.08
N SER A 214 9.12 25.34 10.78
CA SER A 214 8.97 25.87 9.40
C SER A 214 10.28 25.86 8.61
N GLY A 215 10.54 24.77 7.90
CA GLY A 215 11.75 24.61 7.09
C GLY A 215 11.76 25.45 5.80
N THR A 216 12.41 26.62 5.80
CA THR A 216 12.85 27.34 4.58
C THR A 216 13.62 26.45 3.61
N VAL A 217 14.33 25.44 4.14
CA VAL A 217 15.02 24.37 3.42
C VAL A 217 14.16 23.81 2.28
N PHE A 218 12.90 23.47 2.59
CA PHE A 218 12.01 22.72 1.70
C PHE A 218 11.28 23.59 0.66
N LYS A 219 11.47 24.92 0.68
CA LYS A 219 10.72 25.83 -0.20
C LYS A 219 11.16 25.82 -1.68
N ALA A 220 11.87 24.80 -2.16
CA ALA A 220 12.02 24.53 -3.60
C ALA A 220 11.93 23.04 -3.94
N LYS A 221 11.47 22.75 -5.16
CA LYS A 221 11.24 21.40 -5.66
C LYS A 221 12.57 20.65 -5.86
N SER A 222 12.75 19.58 -5.10
CA SER A 222 13.34 18.34 -5.63
C SER A 222 12.61 17.11 -5.04
N LEU A 223 11.30 17.00 -5.29
CA LEU A 223 10.66 15.69 -5.19
C LEU A 223 11.33 14.75 -6.21
N PRO A 224 11.64 13.50 -5.84
CA PRO A 224 12.39 12.62 -6.71
C PRO A 224 11.61 12.22 -7.97
N LYS A 225 12.38 11.90 -9.03
CA LYS A 225 11.87 11.16 -10.19
C LYS A 225 12.20 9.68 -9.95
N MET A 226 11.43 8.75 -10.53
CA MET A 226 11.66 7.27 -10.46
C MET A 226 13.14 6.92 -10.31
N PRO A 227 13.51 6.02 -9.37
CA PRO A 227 14.89 5.83 -8.95
C PRO A 227 15.84 5.74 -10.15
N ARG A 228 16.80 6.66 -10.19
CA ARG A 228 18.06 6.37 -10.91
C ARG A 228 18.66 5.16 -10.21
N GLN A 229 19.43 4.36 -10.94
CA GLN A 229 20.14 3.21 -10.37
C GLN A 229 20.81 3.64 -9.05
N ILE A 230 20.56 2.94 -7.94
CA ILE A 230 21.10 3.36 -6.62
C ILE A 230 22.64 3.38 -6.68
N SER A 231 23.26 2.53 -7.50
CA SER A 231 24.70 2.56 -7.86
C SER A 231 25.21 3.85 -8.51
N GLN A 232 24.33 4.77 -8.97
CA GLN A 232 24.68 6.10 -9.43
C GLN A 232 24.40 7.17 -8.36
N MET A 233 23.23 7.12 -7.71
CA MET A 233 22.88 8.10 -6.67
C MET A 233 23.75 7.96 -5.42
N ALA A 234 24.10 6.74 -5.01
CA ALA A 234 25.01 6.50 -3.88
C ALA A 234 26.48 6.89 -4.14
N LYS A 235 26.82 7.35 -5.35
CA LYS A 235 28.17 7.81 -5.75
C LYS A 235 28.29 9.33 -5.88
N LEU A 236 27.18 10.07 -5.82
CA LEU A 236 27.14 11.51 -6.04
C LEU A 236 26.91 12.26 -4.72
N PRO A 237 27.35 13.51 -4.56
CA PRO A 237 27.18 14.22 -3.29
C PRO A 237 25.72 14.52 -2.94
N VAL A 238 25.38 14.52 -1.64
CA VAL A 238 24.05 14.90 -1.16
C VAL A 238 24.05 15.54 0.22
N ARG A 239 23.18 16.53 0.44
CA ARG A 239 22.73 17.02 1.76
C ARG A 239 21.21 16.88 1.83
N GLN A 240 20.73 15.90 2.58
CA GLN A 240 19.31 15.60 2.77
C GLN A 240 18.82 16.03 4.15
N PHE A 241 17.56 16.45 4.19
CA PHE A 241 16.90 16.97 5.38
C PHE A 241 15.54 16.28 5.53
N ILE A 242 15.21 15.86 6.75
CA ILE A 242 13.92 15.28 7.14
C ILE A 242 13.54 15.87 8.51
N THR A 243 12.31 16.37 8.67
CA THR A 243 11.75 16.87 9.93
C THR A 243 10.51 16.09 10.34
N ALA A 244 10.21 15.99 11.64
CA ALA A 244 9.01 15.33 12.15
C ALA A 244 7.71 16.07 11.82
N GLY A 245 7.68 17.40 11.98
CA GLY A 245 6.51 18.22 11.68
C GLY A 245 6.80 19.39 10.75
N SER A 246 5.74 20.17 10.49
CA SER A 246 5.73 21.36 9.66
C SER A 246 5.88 22.66 10.48
N ALA A 247 5.24 23.74 10.05
CA ALA A 247 5.40 25.08 10.62
C ALA A 247 4.71 25.26 11.98
N ASP A 248 3.51 24.68 12.13
CA ASP A 248 2.50 25.10 13.10
C ASP A 248 1.98 23.90 13.92
N GLU A 249 2.76 22.82 13.97
CA GLU A 249 2.47 21.55 14.68
C GLU A 249 3.40 21.45 15.90
N GLU A 250 2.93 20.93 17.04
CA GLU A 250 3.78 20.64 18.21
C GLU A 250 4.32 19.20 18.17
N VAL A 251 5.41 18.93 18.89
CA VAL A 251 5.91 17.55 19.10
C VAL A 251 5.21 16.98 20.33
N PRO A 252 4.46 15.87 20.24
CA PRO A 252 3.93 15.21 21.43
C PRO A 252 5.06 14.66 22.30
N ALA A 253 4.90 14.62 23.62
CA ALA A 253 5.94 14.21 24.58
C ALA A 253 6.45 12.75 24.43
N LYS A 254 5.85 11.98 23.52
CA LYS A 254 6.31 10.67 23.05
C LYS A 254 6.40 10.72 21.53
N SER A 255 7.59 10.50 20.96
CA SER A 255 7.77 10.65 19.52
C SER A 255 7.03 9.55 18.74
N VAL A 256 6.41 9.94 17.63
CA VAL A 256 5.95 9.01 16.59
C VAL A 256 7.03 8.87 15.50
N PHE A 257 7.85 9.91 15.32
CA PHE A 257 8.90 9.96 14.31
C PHE A 257 10.07 9.01 14.62
N THR A 258 10.56 8.98 15.86
CA THR A 258 11.71 8.15 16.23
C THR A 258 11.41 6.65 16.17
N PRO A 259 10.28 6.13 16.70
CA PRO A 259 9.88 4.74 16.45
C PRO A 259 9.70 4.42 14.97
N ALA A 260 9.07 5.30 14.18
CA ALA A 260 8.93 5.07 12.75
C ALA A 260 10.29 5.04 12.01
N PHE A 261 11.25 5.89 12.40
CA PHE A 261 12.62 5.86 11.86
C PHE A 261 13.32 4.53 12.17
N ILE A 262 13.09 3.97 13.36
CA ILE A 262 13.62 2.67 13.75
C ILE A 262 12.99 1.55 12.89
N ASP A 263 11.67 1.50 12.81
CA ASP A 263 10.93 0.50 12.03
C ASP A 263 11.32 0.50 10.54
N ALA A 264 11.56 1.69 9.98
CA ALA A 264 11.97 1.86 8.59
C ALA A 264 13.25 1.07 8.25
N LEU A 265 14.23 1.05 9.15
CA LEU A 265 15.56 0.48 8.95
C LEU A 265 15.78 -0.88 9.63
N GLN A 266 15.03 -1.18 10.70
CA GLN A 266 15.09 -2.45 11.44
C GLN A 266 14.18 -3.50 10.79
N TYR A 267 12.89 -3.20 10.65
CA TYR A 267 11.88 -4.07 10.04
C TYR A 267 11.73 -3.84 8.52
N ARG A 268 12.58 -2.98 7.94
CA ARG A 268 12.65 -2.69 6.49
C ARG A 268 11.40 -2.03 5.94
N LEU A 269 10.57 -1.41 6.78
CA LEU A 269 9.32 -0.80 6.32
C LEU A 269 9.56 0.42 5.41
N GLY A 270 10.77 0.99 5.45
CA GLY A 270 11.26 2.02 4.53
C GLY A 270 11.89 1.50 3.23
N ASP A 271 12.02 0.19 3.03
CA ASP A 271 12.45 -0.41 1.74
C ASP A 271 11.22 -0.47 0.82
N LEU A 272 10.86 0.70 0.28
CA LEU A 272 9.61 0.89 -0.48
C LEU A 272 9.70 0.28 -1.89
N TYR A 273 10.92 0.16 -2.44
CA TYR A 273 11.17 -0.50 -3.71
C TYR A 273 11.44 -2.01 -3.58
N LYS A 274 11.71 -2.51 -2.37
CA LYS A 274 12.05 -3.91 -2.05
C LYS A 274 13.31 -4.39 -2.75
N ASP A 275 14.32 -3.52 -2.79
CA ASP A 275 15.63 -3.79 -3.38
C ASP A 275 16.76 -3.95 -2.34
N GLY A 276 16.43 -3.98 -1.05
CA GLY A 276 17.38 -4.26 0.04
C GLY A 276 18.10 -3.02 0.59
N TYR A 277 17.66 -1.83 0.19
CA TYR A 277 18.12 -0.55 0.72
C TYR A 277 16.99 0.24 1.36
N VAL A 278 17.38 1.31 2.05
CA VAL A 278 16.50 2.44 2.30
C VAL A 278 17.27 3.68 1.87
N THR A 279 16.80 4.37 0.84
CA THR A 279 17.32 5.69 0.45
C THR A 279 16.79 6.78 1.41
N GLY A 280 17.45 7.94 1.47
CA GLY A 280 16.94 9.10 2.20
C GLY A 280 15.64 9.65 1.59
N GLU A 281 15.41 9.40 0.30
CA GLU A 281 14.16 9.68 -0.40
C GLU A 281 13.01 8.74 0.04
N GLU A 282 13.24 7.43 0.09
CA GLU A 282 12.26 6.46 0.60
C GLU A 282 12.00 6.63 2.09
N LEU A 283 13.06 6.88 2.89
CA LEU A 283 12.92 7.14 4.32
C LEU A 283 12.03 8.36 4.58
N GLY A 284 12.25 9.46 3.85
CA GLY A 284 11.40 10.65 3.94
C GLY A 284 9.95 10.38 3.53
N LEU A 285 9.72 9.61 2.48
CA LEU A 285 8.39 9.22 2.03
C LEU A 285 7.68 8.28 3.02
N TYR A 286 8.39 7.29 3.56
CA TYR A 286 7.89 6.38 4.58
C TYR A 286 7.50 7.14 5.85
N LEU A 287 8.41 7.94 6.40
CA LEU A 287 8.16 8.73 7.60
C LEU A 287 6.96 9.66 7.41
N LYS A 288 6.89 10.37 6.29
CA LYS A 288 5.76 11.26 5.96
C LYS A 288 4.41 10.57 5.98
N ASN A 289 4.34 9.32 5.54
CA ASN A 289 3.09 8.54 5.59
C ASN A 289 2.86 7.99 7.01
N LYS A 290 3.85 7.31 7.59
CA LYS A 290 3.70 6.56 8.84
C LYS A 290 3.43 7.44 10.06
N VAL A 291 4.08 8.59 10.13
CA VAL A 291 3.90 9.55 11.24
C VAL A 291 2.53 10.23 11.14
N HIS A 292 2.09 10.58 9.92
CA HIS A 292 0.78 11.17 9.67
C HIS A 292 -0.40 10.19 9.89
N GLU A 293 -0.16 8.87 9.75
CA GLU A 293 -1.14 7.84 10.15
C GLU A 293 -1.40 7.80 11.68
N HIS A 294 -0.49 8.34 12.51
CA HIS A 294 -0.50 8.16 13.98
C HIS A 294 -0.37 9.48 14.76
N SER A 295 -0.33 10.62 14.08
CA SER A 295 -0.24 11.96 14.68
C SER A 295 -0.63 13.05 13.67
N GLU A 296 -0.95 14.24 14.17
CA GLU A 296 -1.14 15.44 13.33
C GLU A 296 0.18 15.99 12.73
N GLN A 297 1.33 15.42 13.10
CA GLN A 297 2.62 15.85 12.55
C GLN A 297 2.73 15.47 11.06
N THR A 298 3.18 16.41 10.22
CA THR A 298 3.37 16.19 8.78
C THR A 298 4.85 16.29 8.40
N PRO A 299 5.60 15.17 8.39
CA PRO A 299 7.03 15.20 8.07
C PRO A 299 7.34 15.85 6.72
N GLN A 300 8.37 16.70 6.73
CA GLN A 300 8.87 17.36 5.53
C GLN A 300 10.25 16.79 5.20
N TYR A 301 10.49 16.48 3.92
CA TYR A 301 11.77 15.96 3.47
C TYR A 301 12.21 16.60 2.15
N GLY A 302 13.51 16.60 1.90
CA GLY A 302 14.08 17.17 0.69
C GLY A 302 15.61 17.25 0.69
N LYS A 303 16.14 17.93 -0.33
CA LYS A 303 17.58 18.16 -0.51
C LYS A 303 17.88 19.66 -0.44
N ILE A 304 19.13 20.01 -0.15
CA ILE A 304 19.56 21.40 -0.18
C ILE A 304 19.35 22.03 -1.58
N ARG A 305 19.05 23.34 -1.61
CA ARG A 305 19.03 24.17 -2.83
C ARG A 305 20.46 24.45 -3.33
N ASP A 306 21.13 23.43 -3.81
CA ASP A 306 22.48 23.48 -4.37
C ASP A 306 22.60 22.39 -5.44
N TYR A 307 23.15 22.71 -6.62
CA TYR A 307 23.12 21.77 -7.75
C TYR A 307 23.98 20.54 -7.48
N ASP A 308 25.18 20.70 -6.93
CA ASP A 308 26.11 19.59 -6.77
C ASP A 308 25.88 18.82 -5.47
N LEU A 309 25.48 19.51 -4.41
CA LEU A 309 25.15 18.92 -3.11
C LEU A 309 23.73 18.32 -3.03
N SER A 310 23.04 18.12 -4.16
CA SER A 310 21.72 17.44 -4.24
C SER A 310 21.65 16.28 -5.23
N ARG A 311 22.78 15.87 -5.82
CA ARG A 311 22.85 14.94 -6.97
C ARG A 311 22.65 13.47 -6.60
N GLY A 312 23.14 13.07 -5.43
CA GLY A 312 23.11 11.70 -4.92
C GLY A 312 21.97 11.40 -3.96
N ASP A 313 22.13 10.33 -3.18
CA ASP A 313 21.22 9.95 -2.10
C ASP A 313 21.95 9.28 -0.94
N PHE A 314 21.47 9.52 0.28
CA PHE A 314 21.91 8.80 1.46
C PHE A 314 21.35 7.37 1.41
N VAL A 315 22.17 6.36 1.70
CA VAL A 315 21.74 4.95 1.58
C VAL A 315 22.09 4.16 2.84
N PHE A 316 21.08 3.46 3.36
CA PHE A 316 21.21 2.39 4.35
C PHE A 316 21.08 1.04 3.65
N ALA A 317 21.87 0.05 4.07
CA ALA A 317 21.70 -1.35 3.65
C ALA A 317 20.80 -2.09 4.66
N VAL A 318 19.83 -2.85 4.13
CA VAL A 318 18.86 -3.62 4.92
C VAL A 318 18.66 -5.04 4.37
N GLY A 319 19.65 -5.59 3.67
CA GLY A 319 19.62 -6.85 2.91
C GLY A 319 19.14 -8.11 3.66
N SER A 320 18.76 -9.16 2.92
CA SER A 320 18.11 -10.39 3.41
C SER A 320 18.83 -11.02 4.62
N GLY A 321 18.18 -11.00 5.78
CA GLY A 321 18.67 -11.60 7.02
C GLY A 321 18.14 -13.02 7.20
N THR A 322 19.00 -13.91 7.69
CA THR A 322 18.69 -15.34 7.89
C THR A 322 17.61 -15.55 8.93
N GLN A 323 16.79 -16.58 8.72
CA GLN A 323 15.73 -17.01 9.62
C GLN A 323 16.30 -17.53 10.96
N LEU A 324 15.79 -17.04 12.09
CA LEU A 324 16.10 -17.57 13.43
C LEU A 324 15.35 -18.89 13.67
N ALA A 325 16.00 -19.84 14.35
CA ALA A 325 15.51 -21.20 14.54
C ALA A 325 14.58 -21.37 15.76
N THR A 326 13.71 -22.39 15.71
CA THR A 326 12.76 -22.78 16.76
C THR A 326 13.23 -24.03 17.50
N ALA A 327 12.97 -24.11 18.81
CA ALA A 327 13.33 -25.25 19.68
C ALA A 327 12.24 -26.36 19.74
N SER A 328 12.55 -27.50 20.39
CA SER A 328 11.84 -28.80 20.27
C SER A 328 11.60 -29.54 21.61
N SER A 329 10.69 -30.55 21.64
CA SER A 329 10.25 -31.30 22.85
C SER A 329 10.10 -32.86 22.66
N PRO A 330 10.16 -33.73 23.72
CA PRO A 330 10.18 -35.24 23.65
C PRO A 330 8.94 -36.04 24.22
N THR A 331 9.01 -37.41 24.41
CA THR A 331 7.87 -38.40 24.25
C THR A 331 7.83 -39.80 25.04
N VAL A 332 6.60 -40.40 25.31
CA VAL A 332 6.11 -41.87 25.36
C VAL A 332 6.54 -42.91 26.49
N PRO A 333 5.67 -43.74 27.22
CA PRO A 333 5.12 -45.14 26.88
C PRO A 333 3.86 -45.79 27.67
N PRO A 334 3.40 -47.09 27.45
CA PRO A 334 2.17 -47.77 28.07
C PRO A 334 2.20 -49.31 28.56
N HIS A 335 1.11 -49.93 29.12
CA HIS A 335 0.97 -51.36 29.66
C HIS A 335 -0.46 -52.10 29.63
N VAL A 336 -0.62 -53.43 30.01
CA VAL A 336 -1.70 -54.46 29.61
C VAL A 336 -2.12 -55.63 30.65
N PRO A 337 -3.27 -56.44 30.56
CA PRO A 337 -3.90 -57.38 31.61
C PRO A 337 -4.30 -58.94 31.31
N VAL A 338 -5.15 -59.69 32.12
CA VAL A 338 -5.38 -61.24 32.20
C VAL A 338 -6.87 -61.82 32.53
N SER A 339 -7.17 -63.15 32.81
CA SER A 339 -8.48 -63.98 32.60
C SER A 339 -8.96 -65.16 33.63
N PRO A 340 -10.19 -65.87 33.57
CA PRO A 340 -10.87 -66.79 34.62
C PRO A 340 -11.54 -68.23 34.25
N ALA A 341 -12.45 -68.88 35.08
CA ALA A 341 -13.03 -70.31 35.00
C ALA A 341 -14.48 -70.67 35.68
N PRO A 342 -15.17 -71.89 35.54
CA PRO A 342 -16.70 -72.08 35.53
C PRO A 342 -17.55 -73.17 36.38
N PRO A 343 -18.95 -73.24 36.26
CA PRO A 343 -19.97 -74.08 37.02
C PRO A 343 -21.09 -74.93 36.24
N ALA A 344 -22.29 -75.32 36.82
CA ALA A 344 -23.33 -76.33 36.32
C ALA A 344 -24.90 -76.11 36.60
N VAL A 345 -25.86 -77.08 36.31
CA VAL A 345 -27.37 -76.92 36.09
C VAL A 345 -28.40 -78.11 36.45
N PRO A 346 -29.80 -78.00 36.36
CA PRO A 346 -30.88 -78.86 37.03
C PRO A 346 -32.00 -79.68 36.20
N LEU A 347 -33.32 -79.75 36.59
CA LEU A 347 -34.40 -80.80 36.28
C LEU A 347 -35.92 -80.34 36.03
N VAL A 348 -36.94 -81.25 35.85
CA VAL A 348 -38.34 -81.05 35.22
C VAL A 348 -39.56 -81.90 35.80
N LYS A 349 -40.88 -81.68 35.43
CA LYS A 349 -42.16 -82.41 35.85
C LYS A 349 -43.39 -82.43 34.79
N PRO A 350 -44.68 -82.88 35.07
CA PRO A 350 -45.82 -83.14 34.09
C PRO A 350 -47.26 -82.44 34.26
N ASP A 351 -48.29 -82.73 33.40
CA ASP A 351 -49.10 -81.81 32.51
C ASP A 351 -50.68 -81.78 32.57
N ARG A 352 -51.36 -80.71 32.09
CA ARG A 352 -52.84 -80.54 31.88
C ARG A 352 -53.32 -80.26 30.44
N ASP A 353 -52.91 -79.16 29.78
CA ASP A 353 -53.49 -78.73 28.50
C ASP A 353 -53.01 -79.58 27.30
N ARG A 354 -52.00 -80.43 27.58
CA ARG A 354 -51.41 -81.46 26.72
C ARG A 354 -50.49 -80.93 25.64
N ASP A 355 -49.94 -79.73 25.82
CA ASP A 355 -48.79 -79.30 25.04
C ASP A 355 -47.52 -80.14 25.33
N GLY A 356 -47.39 -80.74 26.51
CA GLY A 356 -46.21 -81.46 27.00
C GLY A 356 -45.47 -80.78 28.17
N VAL A 357 -46.02 -79.74 28.79
CA VAL A 357 -45.44 -78.97 29.91
C VAL A 357 -46.14 -79.28 31.23
N ALA A 358 -45.41 -79.20 32.34
CA ALA A 358 -45.98 -79.45 33.65
C ALA A 358 -47.05 -78.44 34.08
N ASP A 359 -48.18 -78.86 34.62
CA ASP A 359 -49.26 -77.96 35.10
C ASP A 359 -48.80 -77.00 36.23
N GLU A 360 -47.70 -77.34 36.90
CA GLU A 360 -47.00 -76.56 37.93
C GLU A 360 -45.81 -75.72 37.38
N ALA A 361 -45.44 -75.90 36.12
CA ALA A 361 -44.41 -75.12 35.40
C ALA A 361 -45.00 -74.28 34.25
N ASP A 362 -46.22 -74.60 33.81
CA ASP A 362 -46.97 -73.95 32.75
C ASP A 362 -47.46 -72.56 33.18
N GLN A 363 -47.21 -71.58 32.32
CA GLN A 363 -47.58 -70.18 32.50
C GLN A 363 -48.83 -69.81 31.67
N CYS A 364 -49.24 -70.67 30.72
CA CYS A 364 -50.43 -70.54 29.88
C CYS A 364 -51.28 -71.84 29.80
N PRO A 365 -51.69 -72.50 30.92
CA PRO A 365 -52.27 -73.86 30.96
C PRO A 365 -53.72 -74.01 30.43
N ARG A 366 -54.06 -73.28 29.36
CA ARG A 366 -55.38 -73.19 28.70
C ARG A 366 -55.27 -72.75 27.23
N ASN A 367 -54.18 -73.06 26.53
CA ASN A 367 -54.07 -72.74 25.10
C ASN A 367 -55.18 -73.45 24.30
N THR A 368 -55.58 -72.90 23.15
CA THR A 368 -56.39 -73.69 22.21
C THR A 368 -55.52 -74.69 21.47
N ALA A 369 -56.10 -75.83 21.06
CA ALA A 369 -55.39 -76.82 20.25
C ALA A 369 -54.86 -76.26 18.90
N ALA A 370 -55.41 -75.13 18.41
CA ALA A 370 -54.92 -74.44 17.23
C ALA A 370 -53.62 -73.65 17.49
N GLU A 371 -53.46 -73.10 18.70
CA GLU A 371 -52.25 -72.39 19.15
C GLU A 371 -51.15 -73.40 19.54
N ILE A 372 -51.51 -74.46 20.28
CA ILE A 372 -50.57 -75.57 20.60
C ILE A 372 -49.99 -76.19 19.32
N ALA A 373 -50.80 -76.33 18.27
CA ALA A 373 -50.36 -76.82 16.96
C ALA A 373 -49.41 -75.87 16.18
N LYS A 374 -49.18 -74.64 16.66
CA LYS A 374 -48.13 -73.73 16.17
C LYS A 374 -46.84 -73.81 16.96
N GLY A 375 -46.85 -74.49 18.11
CA GLY A 375 -45.72 -74.61 19.01
C GLY A 375 -45.82 -73.64 20.18
N VAL A 376 -45.29 -74.08 21.31
CA VAL A 376 -45.25 -73.36 22.58
C VAL A 376 -43.91 -73.61 23.28
N TYR A 377 -43.51 -72.72 24.17
CA TYR A 377 -42.26 -72.80 24.93
C TYR A 377 -42.20 -74.03 25.84
N LYS A 378 -41.18 -74.88 25.70
CA LYS A 378 -41.05 -76.11 26.53
C LYS A 378 -40.26 -75.94 27.82
N GLN A 379 -39.56 -74.81 28.00
CA GLN A 379 -38.78 -74.46 29.21
C GLN A 379 -38.68 -72.92 29.35
N GLY A 380 -38.47 -72.41 30.58
CA GLY A 380 -38.22 -70.99 30.85
C GLY A 380 -39.40 -70.17 31.44
N PRO A 381 -39.33 -68.83 31.47
CA PRO A 381 -40.35 -67.98 32.10
C PRO A 381 -41.65 -67.82 31.28
N LYS A 382 -41.69 -68.35 30.06
CA LYS A 382 -42.90 -68.44 29.20
C LYS A 382 -43.37 -69.89 28.98
N THR A 383 -42.90 -70.86 29.76
CA THR A 383 -43.20 -72.30 29.54
C THR A 383 -44.71 -72.53 29.37
N GLY A 384 -45.11 -73.29 28.34
CA GLY A 384 -46.50 -73.55 27.95
C GLY A 384 -47.15 -72.47 27.08
N CYS A 385 -46.63 -71.25 27.02
CA CYS A 385 -47.17 -70.18 26.18
C CYS A 385 -46.75 -70.29 24.70
N PRO A 386 -47.53 -69.76 23.74
CA PRO A 386 -47.19 -69.73 22.31
C PRO A 386 -45.80 -69.15 22.02
N LEU A 387 -45.18 -69.63 20.95
CA LEU A 387 -43.89 -69.10 20.50
C LEU A 387 -44.03 -67.66 20.01
N ASP A 388 -43.01 -66.87 20.35
CA ASP A 388 -42.89 -65.41 20.30
C ASP A 388 -41.37 -65.19 20.33
N SER A 389 -40.73 -65.48 19.19
CA SER A 389 -39.35 -65.95 19.07
C SER A 389 -38.29 -64.85 19.20
N ASP A 390 -38.64 -63.60 18.86
CA ASP A 390 -37.82 -62.41 19.12
C ASP A 390 -38.25 -61.61 20.37
N GLN A 391 -39.40 -61.99 20.95
CA GLN A 391 -39.98 -61.45 22.18
C GLN A 391 -40.63 -60.07 22.06
N ASP A 392 -41.14 -59.71 20.88
CA ASP A 392 -41.84 -58.44 20.64
C ASP A 392 -43.28 -58.37 21.22
N GLN A 393 -43.84 -59.51 21.63
CA GLN A 393 -45.22 -59.75 22.13
C GLN A 393 -46.29 -60.05 21.07
N VAL A 394 -45.90 -60.20 19.80
CA VAL A 394 -46.69 -60.80 18.72
C VAL A 394 -46.22 -62.24 18.55
N ALA A 395 -47.12 -63.21 18.73
CA ALA A 395 -46.74 -64.62 18.58
C ALA A 395 -46.40 -64.97 17.13
N ASP A 396 -45.48 -65.92 16.92
CA ASP A 396 -44.87 -66.28 15.62
C ASP A 396 -45.87 -66.60 14.48
N TYR A 397 -47.12 -66.92 14.83
CA TYR A 397 -48.20 -67.25 13.88
C TYR A 397 -49.07 -66.04 13.48
N GLN A 398 -48.84 -64.88 14.10
CA GLN A 398 -49.45 -63.57 13.78
C GLN A 398 -48.40 -62.55 13.31
N ASP A 399 -47.14 -62.74 13.67
CA ASP A 399 -46.04 -61.90 13.21
C ASP A 399 -45.70 -62.13 11.71
N SER A 400 -45.39 -61.05 11.01
CA SER A 400 -44.85 -61.03 9.66
C SER A 400 -43.30 -61.01 9.61
N CYS A 401 -42.65 -60.75 10.75
CA CYS A 401 -41.20 -60.62 10.95
C CYS A 401 -40.64 -61.43 12.15
N PRO A 402 -41.07 -62.69 12.45
CA PRO A 402 -40.90 -63.45 13.72
C PRO A 402 -39.47 -63.74 14.25
N TYR A 403 -38.44 -63.14 13.66
CA TYR A 403 -37.05 -63.30 14.03
C TYR A 403 -36.29 -61.96 13.98
N ASN A 404 -36.94 -60.86 14.40
CA ASN A 404 -36.24 -59.59 14.63
C ASN A 404 -35.11 -59.79 15.65
N ARG A 405 -34.12 -58.89 15.67
CA ARG A 405 -33.14 -58.90 16.77
C ARG A 405 -33.71 -58.18 17.99
N PRO A 406 -33.33 -58.55 19.23
CA PRO A 406 -33.80 -57.85 20.44
C PRO A 406 -33.51 -56.34 20.46
N ALA A 407 -32.46 -55.90 19.76
CA ALA A 407 -32.14 -54.47 19.60
C ALA A 407 -33.08 -53.72 18.64
N GLU A 408 -33.76 -54.44 17.74
CA GLU A 408 -34.68 -53.94 16.72
C GLU A 408 -36.11 -53.90 17.31
N VAL A 409 -36.51 -54.98 18.00
CA VAL A 409 -37.71 -55.05 18.86
C VAL A 409 -37.75 -53.90 19.88
N ALA A 410 -36.61 -53.62 20.54
CA ALA A 410 -36.49 -52.54 21.52
C ALA A 410 -36.72 -51.11 20.96
N GLN A 411 -36.85 -50.94 19.64
CA GLN A 411 -37.19 -49.64 19.01
C GLN A 411 -38.67 -49.50 18.64
N GLY A 412 -39.47 -50.55 18.79
CA GLY A 412 -40.92 -50.53 18.55
C GLY A 412 -41.34 -51.13 17.22
N VAL A 413 -42.07 -52.25 17.33
CA VAL A 413 -42.73 -52.98 16.24
C VAL A 413 -44.13 -52.44 15.95
N GLN A 414 -44.65 -52.75 14.77
CA GLN A 414 -46.04 -52.52 14.38
C GLN A 414 -46.93 -53.68 14.85
N THR A 415 -48.26 -53.59 14.66
CA THR A 415 -49.23 -54.62 15.10
C THR A 415 -49.16 -55.95 14.34
N ASN A 416 -48.15 -56.13 13.49
CA ASN A 416 -47.82 -57.34 12.75
C ASN A 416 -46.33 -57.71 12.93
N GLY A 417 -45.73 -57.29 14.05
CA GLY A 417 -44.36 -57.53 14.54
C GLY A 417 -43.18 -57.02 13.69
N CYS A 418 -43.44 -56.53 12.48
CA CYS A 418 -42.40 -55.84 11.72
C CYS A 418 -42.04 -54.47 12.31
N PRO A 419 -40.75 -54.05 12.30
CA PRO A 419 -40.32 -52.75 12.79
C PRO A 419 -41.02 -51.56 12.13
N THR A 420 -41.02 -50.41 12.82
CA THR A 420 -41.69 -49.20 12.31
C THR A 420 -40.89 -48.52 11.19
N ASP A 421 -41.54 -48.31 10.04
CA ASP A 421 -41.11 -47.46 8.91
C ASP A 421 -42.18 -46.36 8.73
N SER A 422 -41.78 -45.09 8.81
CA SER A 422 -42.69 -43.94 8.89
C SER A 422 -42.93 -43.17 7.60
N ASP A 423 -42.03 -43.21 6.62
CA ASP A 423 -42.21 -42.56 5.32
C ASP A 423 -42.35 -43.55 4.14
N ARG A 424 -42.05 -44.84 4.40
CA ARG A 424 -42.21 -46.00 3.51
C ARG A 424 -41.22 -46.03 2.35
N ASP A 425 -39.98 -45.65 2.62
CA ASP A 425 -38.86 -45.82 1.69
C ASP A 425 -38.27 -47.26 1.69
N GLY A 426 -38.59 -48.08 2.70
CA GLY A 426 -38.10 -49.45 2.87
C GLY A 426 -36.98 -49.61 3.92
N VAL A 427 -36.59 -48.53 4.61
CA VAL A 427 -35.62 -48.54 5.72
C VAL A 427 -36.36 -48.25 7.03
N ALA A 428 -36.28 -49.17 7.99
CA ALA A 428 -36.93 -48.98 9.28
C ALA A 428 -36.33 -47.79 10.06
N ASN A 429 -37.18 -47.05 10.79
CA ASN A 429 -36.89 -45.80 11.50
C ASN A 429 -35.60 -45.77 12.35
N TYR A 430 -35.14 -46.94 12.82
CA TYR A 430 -33.96 -47.07 13.68
C TYR A 430 -32.64 -47.23 12.91
N GLN A 431 -32.71 -47.58 11.62
CA GLN A 431 -31.57 -47.57 10.69
C GLN A 431 -31.58 -46.30 9.82
N ASP A 432 -32.76 -45.73 9.60
CA ASP A 432 -32.98 -44.54 8.80
C ASP A 432 -32.49 -43.26 9.48
N ARG A 433 -31.77 -42.43 8.71
CA ARG A 433 -31.25 -41.11 9.10
C ARG A 433 -32.13 -39.95 8.62
N CYS A 434 -33.08 -40.21 7.73
CA CYS A 434 -33.98 -39.26 7.10
C CYS A 434 -35.50 -39.65 7.17
N PRO A 435 -36.05 -40.19 8.29
CA PRO A 435 -37.38 -40.87 8.38
C PRO A 435 -38.65 -40.00 8.25
N ARG A 436 -38.58 -38.99 7.37
CA ARG A 436 -39.60 -38.02 6.99
C ARG A 436 -39.37 -37.52 5.55
N ASN A 437 -38.77 -38.33 4.69
CA ASN A 437 -38.66 -38.06 3.26
C ASN A 437 -40.06 -37.82 2.67
N ARG A 438 -40.15 -37.04 1.60
CA ARG A 438 -41.41 -36.90 0.86
C ARG A 438 -41.51 -38.03 -0.17
N PRO A 439 -42.73 -38.52 -0.51
CA PRO A 439 -42.91 -39.53 -1.55
C PRO A 439 -42.30 -39.17 -2.93
N ARG A 440 -42.10 -37.88 -3.23
CA ARG A 440 -41.40 -37.43 -4.45
C ARG A 440 -39.88 -37.63 -4.40
N GLU A 441 -39.31 -37.57 -3.21
CA GLU A 441 -37.88 -37.70 -2.92
C GLU A 441 -37.52 -39.20 -2.87
N ILE A 442 -38.34 -40.00 -2.16
CA ILE A 442 -38.30 -41.48 -2.18
C ILE A 442 -38.40 -42.02 -3.62
N ALA A 443 -39.28 -41.45 -4.46
CA ALA A 443 -39.43 -41.84 -5.85
C ALA A 443 -38.22 -41.54 -6.77
N GLN A 444 -37.17 -40.83 -6.28
CA GLN A 444 -35.89 -40.71 -6.99
C GLN A 444 -34.85 -41.75 -6.52
N GLY A 445 -35.17 -42.51 -5.46
CA GLY A 445 -34.30 -43.48 -4.82
C GLY A 445 -33.71 -42.96 -3.50
N VAL A 446 -33.60 -43.86 -2.54
CA VAL A 446 -32.93 -43.67 -1.24
C VAL A 446 -31.70 -44.56 -1.13
N GLN A 447 -30.82 -44.23 -0.19
CA GLN A 447 -29.65 -45.01 0.17
C GLN A 447 -30.02 -46.06 1.24
N ALA A 448 -29.12 -47.00 1.54
CA ALA A 448 -29.30 -48.00 2.59
C ALA A 448 -29.33 -47.45 4.05
N ASN A 449 -29.46 -46.13 4.20
CA ASN A 449 -29.64 -45.40 5.47
C ASN A 449 -30.86 -44.47 5.43
N GLY A 450 -31.76 -44.69 4.46
CA GLY A 450 -33.00 -43.97 4.18
C GLY A 450 -32.87 -42.51 3.71
N CYS A 451 -31.67 -41.95 3.66
CA CYS A 451 -31.49 -40.63 3.05
C CYS A 451 -31.56 -40.67 1.51
N PRO A 452 -32.03 -39.61 0.84
CA PRO A 452 -32.11 -39.57 -0.62
C PRO A 452 -30.77 -39.85 -1.31
N LEU A 453 -30.84 -40.40 -2.52
CA LEU A 453 -29.65 -40.80 -3.26
C LEU A 453 -28.71 -39.62 -3.54
N ASP A 454 -27.45 -39.78 -3.14
CA ASP A 454 -26.30 -38.92 -3.42
C ASP A 454 -25.17 -39.86 -3.91
N ARG A 455 -24.90 -39.85 -5.21
CA ARG A 455 -24.00 -40.81 -5.88
C ARG A 455 -22.52 -40.43 -5.84
N ASP A 456 -22.17 -39.15 -5.74
CA ASP A 456 -20.78 -38.69 -5.76
C ASP A 456 -20.25 -38.21 -4.39
N GLN A 457 -21.16 -38.12 -3.41
CA GLN A 457 -20.93 -37.82 -1.99
C GLN A 457 -20.46 -36.39 -1.74
N ASP A 458 -20.96 -35.44 -2.53
CA ASP A 458 -20.74 -34.00 -2.32
C ASP A 458 -21.69 -33.36 -1.28
N SER A 459 -22.68 -34.12 -0.80
CA SER A 459 -23.76 -33.71 0.12
C SER A 459 -24.96 -32.98 -0.51
N VAL A 460 -25.11 -33.02 -1.84
CA VAL A 460 -26.32 -32.65 -2.57
C VAL A 460 -26.90 -33.90 -3.25
N ALA A 461 -28.17 -34.22 -2.95
CA ALA A 461 -28.82 -35.38 -3.55
C ALA A 461 -29.00 -35.23 -5.07
N ASP A 462 -28.91 -36.35 -5.81
CA ASP A 462 -28.95 -36.45 -7.28
C ASP A 462 -30.10 -35.69 -7.96
N TYR A 463 -31.23 -35.48 -7.26
CA TYR A 463 -32.40 -34.78 -7.79
C TYR A 463 -32.37 -33.25 -7.60
N GLN A 464 -31.38 -32.73 -6.88
CA GLN A 464 -31.08 -31.30 -6.71
C GLN A 464 -29.74 -30.89 -7.32
N ASP A 465 -28.85 -31.85 -7.56
CA ASP A 465 -27.55 -31.64 -8.17
C ASP A 465 -27.65 -31.35 -9.69
N ALA A 466 -26.79 -30.46 -10.17
CA ALA A 466 -26.64 -30.08 -11.58
C ALA A 466 -25.22 -30.37 -12.13
N CYS A 467 -24.35 -30.96 -11.32
CA CYS A 467 -22.90 -31.11 -11.55
C CYS A 467 -22.35 -32.54 -11.31
N LEU A 468 -23.24 -33.55 -11.29
CA LEU A 468 -23.02 -35.00 -11.14
C LEU A 468 -21.60 -35.47 -11.50
N GLY A 469 -20.89 -35.97 -10.48
CA GLY A 469 -19.48 -36.36 -10.56
C GLY A 469 -18.53 -35.41 -9.81
N THR A 470 -19.05 -34.54 -8.94
CA THR A 470 -18.23 -33.78 -8.01
C THR A 470 -17.62 -34.74 -6.97
N ALA A 471 -16.30 -34.96 -7.02
CA ALA A 471 -15.69 -35.92 -6.10
C ALA A 471 -15.87 -35.51 -4.62
N ALA A 472 -16.40 -36.47 -3.85
CA ALA A 472 -16.74 -36.51 -2.44
C ALA A 472 -16.06 -35.49 -1.50
N GLY A 473 -16.86 -34.86 -0.64
CA GLY A 473 -16.39 -33.91 0.37
C GLY A 473 -15.84 -32.58 -0.18
N ALA A 474 -16.07 -32.29 -1.47
CA ALA A 474 -15.76 -30.99 -2.05
C ALA A 474 -16.71 -29.90 -1.55
N LYS A 475 -16.26 -28.63 -1.60
CA LYS A 475 -17.13 -27.49 -1.28
C LYS A 475 -17.93 -27.06 -2.49
N VAL A 476 -19.21 -27.39 -2.46
CA VAL A 476 -20.18 -27.11 -3.53
C VAL A 476 -21.16 -26.00 -3.15
N ASP A 477 -21.96 -25.55 -4.11
CA ASP A 477 -23.19 -24.81 -3.83
C ASP A 477 -24.39 -25.76 -3.72
N ARG A 478 -25.60 -25.19 -3.60
CA ARG A 478 -26.88 -25.91 -3.46
C ARG A 478 -27.32 -26.71 -4.71
N THR A 479 -26.43 -26.88 -5.68
CA THR A 479 -26.64 -27.53 -6.99
C THR A 479 -25.44 -28.43 -7.34
N GLY A 480 -24.71 -28.91 -6.33
CA GLY A 480 -23.52 -29.78 -6.41
C GLY A 480 -22.33 -29.23 -7.20
N CYS A 481 -22.40 -27.95 -7.59
CA CYS A 481 -21.37 -27.34 -8.41
C CYS A 481 -20.22 -26.81 -7.55
N ARG A 482 -19.01 -27.33 -7.79
CA ARG A 482 -17.77 -26.89 -7.13
C ARG A 482 -17.57 -25.38 -7.27
N GLN A 483 -17.61 -24.67 -6.14
CA GLN A 483 -17.33 -23.24 -6.13
C GLN A 483 -15.86 -22.99 -6.45
N SER A 484 -15.58 -22.39 -7.61
CA SER A 484 -14.23 -21.91 -7.93
C SER A 484 -13.75 -20.95 -6.83
N ALA A 485 -12.61 -21.26 -6.20
CA ALA A 485 -12.08 -20.49 -5.09
C ALA A 485 -11.95 -19.01 -5.49
N PRO A 486 -12.46 -18.05 -4.69
CA PRO A 486 -12.52 -16.65 -5.09
C PRO A 486 -11.11 -16.14 -5.40
N THR A 487 -10.90 -15.64 -6.62
CA THR A 487 -9.59 -15.15 -7.06
C THR A 487 -9.06 -14.13 -6.06
N LEU A 488 -7.73 -14.03 -5.88
CA LEU A 488 -7.11 -13.22 -4.82
C LEU A 488 -7.68 -11.79 -4.69
N LEU A 489 -8.04 -11.14 -5.82
CA LEU A 489 -8.66 -9.82 -5.83
C LEU A 489 -10.14 -9.81 -5.39
N ALA A 490 -10.89 -10.88 -5.64
CA ALA A 490 -12.25 -11.05 -5.09
C ALA A 490 -12.23 -11.12 -3.55
N ALA A 491 -11.20 -11.76 -2.97
CA ALA A 491 -11.00 -11.84 -1.52
C ALA A 491 -10.47 -10.54 -0.88
N MET A 492 -9.72 -9.71 -1.62
CA MET A 492 -9.13 -8.47 -1.06
C MET A 492 -10.19 -7.46 -0.57
N PRO A 493 -9.91 -6.73 0.55
CA PRO A 493 -10.73 -5.61 1.00
C PRO A 493 -10.81 -4.46 -0.02
N PRO A 494 -11.89 -3.65 -0.02
CA PRO A 494 -11.94 -2.40 -0.76
C PRO A 494 -10.81 -1.43 -0.36
N LYS A 495 -10.38 -0.58 -1.30
CA LYS A 495 -9.29 0.41 -1.18
C LYS A 495 -7.89 -0.16 -0.91
N THR A 496 -7.73 -1.48 -0.76
CA THR A 496 -6.40 -2.11 -0.70
C THR A 496 -5.59 -1.74 -1.95
N VAL A 497 -4.32 -1.37 -1.75
CA VAL A 497 -3.36 -1.09 -2.84
C VAL A 497 -2.45 -2.31 -3.00
N PHE A 498 -2.27 -2.77 -4.23
CA PHE A 498 -1.37 -3.89 -4.56
C PHE A 498 -0.69 -3.68 -5.91
N ARG A 499 0.29 -4.53 -6.23
CA ARG A 499 0.91 -4.64 -7.56
C ARG A 499 1.03 -6.12 -7.92
N ASP A 500 0.44 -6.57 -9.03
CA ASP A 500 0.76 -7.90 -9.56
C ASP A 500 2.25 -7.94 -10.01
N THR A 501 2.83 -9.14 -10.02
CA THR A 501 4.23 -9.37 -10.38
C THR A 501 4.34 -9.87 -11.82
N LEU A 502 5.31 -9.36 -12.57
CA LEU A 502 5.61 -9.75 -13.95
C LEU A 502 6.55 -10.97 -13.99
N ARG A 503 6.69 -11.62 -15.16
CA ARG A 503 7.58 -12.78 -15.36
C ARG A 503 9.06 -12.50 -15.03
N ASP A 504 9.50 -11.24 -15.11
CA ASP A 504 10.85 -10.78 -14.76
C ASP A 504 11.02 -10.50 -13.25
N GLY A 505 10.03 -10.87 -12.41
CA GLY A 505 10.00 -10.59 -10.98
C GLY A 505 9.65 -9.14 -10.61
N SER A 506 9.65 -8.22 -11.58
CA SER A 506 9.34 -6.81 -11.36
C SER A 506 7.85 -6.59 -11.09
N LYS A 507 7.50 -5.42 -10.56
CA LYS A 507 6.12 -5.09 -10.19
C LYS A 507 5.43 -4.28 -11.28
N GLY A 508 4.16 -4.60 -11.53
CA GLY A 508 3.27 -3.83 -12.39
C GLY A 508 2.79 -2.55 -11.72
N PRO A 509 1.84 -1.83 -12.37
CA PRO A 509 1.23 -0.62 -11.82
C PRO A 509 0.57 -0.85 -10.46
N GLU A 510 0.46 0.22 -9.67
CA GLU A 510 -0.37 0.20 -8.46
C GLU A 510 -1.84 0.10 -8.82
N MET A 511 -2.47 -0.94 -8.30
CA MET A 511 -3.88 -1.24 -8.47
C MET A 511 -4.60 -1.04 -7.15
N VAL A 512 -5.71 -0.30 -7.18
CA VAL A 512 -6.59 -0.07 -6.03
C VAL A 512 -7.82 -0.95 -6.16
N VAL A 513 -8.17 -1.71 -5.13
CA VAL A 513 -9.38 -2.55 -5.12
C VAL A 513 -10.62 -1.67 -5.05
N ILE A 514 -11.39 -1.65 -6.13
CA ILE A 514 -12.63 -0.90 -6.25
C ILE A 514 -13.80 -1.82 -5.83
N PRO A 515 -14.62 -1.43 -4.84
CA PRO A 515 -15.73 -2.26 -4.38
C PRO A 515 -16.77 -2.50 -5.48
N ALA A 516 -17.53 -3.58 -5.34
CA ALA A 516 -18.78 -3.72 -6.07
C ALA A 516 -19.79 -2.68 -5.56
N GLY A 517 -20.67 -2.18 -6.42
CA GLY A 517 -21.67 -1.21 -6.02
C GLY A 517 -22.54 -0.70 -7.16
N ARG A 518 -23.49 0.18 -6.82
CA ARG A 518 -24.44 0.79 -7.75
C ARG A 518 -24.41 2.30 -7.61
N PHE A 519 -24.45 3.03 -8.72
CA PHE A 519 -24.39 4.50 -8.73
C PHE A 519 -25.25 5.11 -9.83
N LYS A 520 -25.50 6.42 -9.73
CA LYS A 520 -26.08 7.22 -10.82
C LYS A 520 -24.96 7.69 -11.75
N MET A 521 -24.99 7.26 -13.00
CA MET A 521 -24.06 7.68 -14.05
C MET A 521 -24.63 8.87 -14.83
N GLY A 522 -23.78 9.80 -15.27
CA GLY A 522 -24.16 11.00 -16.01
C GLY A 522 -24.29 12.27 -15.16
N ASP A 523 -24.85 13.33 -15.75
CA ASP A 523 -24.90 14.68 -15.15
C ASP A 523 -25.96 14.81 -14.02
N ILE A 524 -25.62 14.34 -12.82
CA ILE A 524 -26.49 14.40 -11.62
C ILE A 524 -26.82 15.83 -11.19
N GLN A 525 -25.89 16.79 -11.35
CA GLN A 525 -26.01 18.14 -10.78
C GLN A 525 -26.59 19.16 -11.77
N GLY A 526 -26.58 18.86 -13.07
CA GLY A 526 -26.96 19.80 -14.11
C GLY A 526 -25.78 20.65 -14.61
N GLY A 527 -25.98 21.29 -15.77
CA GLY A 527 -24.96 22.11 -16.44
C GLY A 527 -23.92 21.33 -17.26
N GLY A 528 -24.01 20.00 -17.31
CA GLY A 528 -23.29 19.16 -18.27
C GLY A 528 -23.93 19.16 -19.66
N ASP A 529 -23.18 18.64 -20.63
CA ASP A 529 -23.55 18.56 -22.03
C ASP A 529 -24.64 17.48 -22.28
N SER A 530 -25.19 17.41 -23.50
CA SER A 530 -26.39 16.59 -23.79
C SER A 530 -26.13 15.09 -23.83
N ASP A 531 -24.88 14.69 -24.09
CA ASP A 531 -24.39 13.32 -24.12
C ASP A 531 -24.04 12.78 -22.72
N GLU A 532 -24.07 13.62 -21.69
CA GLU A 532 -23.99 13.23 -20.27
C GLU A 532 -25.34 12.75 -19.70
N LYS A 533 -26.36 12.58 -20.56
CA LYS A 533 -27.76 12.31 -20.19
C LYS A 533 -28.32 11.11 -20.98
N PRO A 534 -29.33 10.39 -20.46
CA PRO A 534 -30.00 10.59 -19.17
C PRO A 534 -29.15 10.12 -17.98
N VAL A 535 -29.43 10.69 -16.81
CA VAL A 535 -28.90 10.17 -15.53
C VAL A 535 -29.60 8.84 -15.24
N HIS A 536 -28.83 7.77 -15.12
CA HIS A 536 -29.36 6.41 -15.00
C HIS A 536 -28.56 5.59 -13.98
N TRP A 537 -29.17 4.51 -13.47
CA TRP A 537 -28.52 3.64 -12.48
C TRP A 537 -27.67 2.56 -13.15
N VAL A 538 -26.41 2.48 -12.77
CA VAL A 538 -25.47 1.44 -13.23
C VAL A 538 -24.90 0.67 -12.05
N SER A 539 -24.77 -0.65 -12.19
CA SER A 539 -24.09 -1.54 -11.25
C SER A 539 -22.72 -1.94 -11.79
N VAL A 540 -21.71 -2.00 -10.92
CA VAL A 540 -20.37 -2.49 -11.24
C VAL A 540 -19.93 -3.58 -10.26
N ASN A 541 -19.34 -4.65 -10.79
CA ASN A 541 -18.75 -5.74 -10.00
C ASN A 541 -17.40 -5.31 -9.42
N LYS A 542 -16.94 -5.95 -8.33
CA LYS A 542 -15.61 -5.69 -7.74
C LYS A 542 -14.52 -5.89 -8.81
N PHE A 543 -13.59 -4.95 -8.87
CA PHE A 543 -12.43 -4.97 -9.77
C PHE A 543 -11.27 -4.19 -9.13
N ALA A 544 -10.16 -4.03 -9.82
CA ALA A 544 -9.15 -3.04 -9.45
C ALA A 544 -8.90 -2.05 -10.58
N LEU A 545 -8.64 -0.79 -10.24
CA LEU A 545 -8.29 0.27 -11.18
C LEU A 545 -6.90 0.82 -10.84
N GLY A 546 -6.16 1.28 -11.85
CA GLY A 546 -4.86 1.92 -11.68
C GLY A 546 -4.99 3.11 -10.74
N LYS A 547 -4.19 3.12 -9.67
CA LYS A 547 -4.08 4.21 -8.69
C LYS A 547 -3.77 5.55 -9.37
N TYR A 548 -3.02 5.43 -10.46
CA TYR A 548 -2.51 6.47 -11.34
C TYR A 548 -2.87 6.15 -12.79
N GLU A 549 -2.80 7.17 -13.66
CA GLU A 549 -2.65 7.00 -15.11
C GLU A 549 -1.42 6.13 -15.43
N ILE A 550 -1.39 5.47 -16.60
CA ILE A 550 -0.23 4.70 -17.08
C ILE A 550 0.97 5.65 -17.21
N THR A 551 2.07 5.38 -16.51
CA THR A 551 3.22 6.29 -16.52
C THR A 551 4.13 6.09 -17.74
N LYS A 552 4.84 7.16 -18.12
CA LYS A 552 5.90 7.14 -19.15
C LYS A 552 7.08 6.21 -18.78
N GLY A 553 7.22 5.84 -17.50
CA GLY A 553 8.14 4.80 -17.04
C GLY A 553 7.65 3.38 -17.37
N GLU A 554 6.40 3.09 -17.05
CA GLU A 554 5.78 1.77 -17.29
C GLU A 554 5.59 1.49 -18.78
N PHE A 555 5.10 2.48 -19.55
CA PHE A 555 4.95 2.33 -21.00
C PHE A 555 6.30 2.12 -21.70
N ARG A 556 7.39 2.75 -21.21
CA ARG A 556 8.74 2.46 -21.70
C ARG A 556 9.19 1.03 -21.39
N ARG A 557 8.79 0.45 -20.25
CA ARG A 557 9.10 -0.96 -19.93
C ARG A 557 8.49 -1.89 -20.99
N PHE A 558 7.20 -1.69 -21.31
CA PHE A 558 6.51 -2.39 -22.38
C PHE A 558 7.21 -2.25 -23.73
N VAL A 559 7.46 -1.01 -24.19
CA VAL A 559 8.12 -0.77 -25.48
C VAL A 559 9.53 -1.38 -25.53
N LYS A 560 10.32 -1.30 -24.44
CA LYS A 560 11.64 -1.94 -24.36
C LYS A 560 11.53 -3.48 -24.43
N ALA A 561 10.52 -4.07 -23.79
CA ALA A 561 10.33 -5.52 -23.71
C ALA A 561 9.73 -6.14 -24.99
N THR A 562 9.22 -5.34 -25.93
CA THR A 562 8.46 -5.81 -27.09
C THR A 562 8.91 -5.23 -28.43
N GLY A 563 9.72 -4.16 -28.43
CA GLY A 563 10.05 -3.41 -29.65
C GLY A 563 8.89 -2.58 -30.21
N TYR A 564 7.77 -2.46 -29.47
CA TYR A 564 6.53 -1.84 -29.96
C TYR A 564 6.71 -0.37 -30.36
N LYS A 565 6.32 -0.04 -31.60
CA LYS A 565 6.21 1.34 -32.11
C LYS A 565 4.76 1.81 -31.98
N THR A 566 4.52 2.96 -31.35
CA THR A 566 3.15 3.47 -31.19
C THR A 566 2.53 3.94 -32.50
N ASP A 567 1.22 4.12 -32.57
CA ASP A 567 0.56 4.67 -33.77
C ASP A 567 1.05 6.08 -34.13
N ALA A 568 1.54 6.85 -33.14
CA ALA A 568 2.26 8.10 -33.38
C ALA A 568 3.60 7.89 -34.10
N GLU A 569 4.33 6.81 -33.79
CA GLU A 569 5.62 6.45 -34.42
C GLU A 569 5.46 5.74 -35.77
N LYS A 570 4.32 5.07 -36.01
CA LYS A 570 4.00 4.42 -37.29
C LYS A 570 3.45 5.41 -38.33
N GLY A 571 2.69 6.40 -37.88
CA GLY A 571 1.92 7.30 -38.72
C GLY A 571 2.44 8.74 -38.73
N ASP A 572 1.50 9.68 -38.82
CA ASP A 572 1.71 11.11 -38.92
C ASP A 572 1.78 11.81 -37.54
N GLY A 573 2.61 11.28 -36.63
CA GLY A 573 2.94 11.93 -35.36
C GLY A 573 1.80 12.03 -34.36
N CYS A 574 1.67 13.16 -33.66
CA CYS A 574 0.67 13.37 -32.60
C CYS A 574 0.02 14.76 -32.70
N TYR A 575 -1.19 14.90 -32.15
CA TYR A 575 -1.83 16.20 -31.99
C TYR A 575 -1.26 16.90 -30.74
N THR A 576 -0.81 18.13 -30.88
CA THR A 576 -0.10 18.86 -29.81
C THR A 576 -0.47 20.33 -29.79
N TYR A 577 -0.36 20.98 -28.64
CA TYR A 577 -0.48 22.44 -28.55
C TYR A 577 0.87 23.12 -28.83
N LYS A 578 0.95 23.91 -29.91
CA LYS A 578 2.16 24.64 -30.32
C LYS A 578 1.82 26.02 -30.87
N GLU A 579 2.59 27.03 -30.46
CA GLU A 579 2.54 28.41 -30.99
C GLU A 579 1.13 29.02 -31.02
N GLY A 580 0.33 28.79 -29.96
CA GLY A 580 -1.03 29.32 -29.83
C GLY A 580 -2.12 28.42 -30.43
N SER A 581 -1.75 27.34 -31.13
CA SER A 581 -2.67 26.51 -31.91
C SER A 581 -2.62 25.03 -31.52
N TRP A 582 -3.72 24.31 -31.76
CA TRP A 582 -3.77 22.85 -31.73
C TRP A 582 -3.52 22.31 -33.13
N GLY A 583 -2.51 21.46 -33.30
CA GLY A 583 -2.10 20.97 -34.62
C GLY A 583 -1.38 19.63 -34.55
N LYS A 584 -1.28 18.96 -35.70
CA LYS A 584 -0.63 17.65 -35.80
C LYS A 584 0.85 17.81 -36.13
N VAL A 585 1.72 17.39 -35.22
CA VAL A 585 3.18 17.50 -35.36
C VAL A 585 3.75 16.12 -35.66
N LYS A 586 4.34 15.97 -36.86
CA LYS A 586 4.79 14.68 -37.42
C LYS A 586 5.79 13.93 -36.53
N ASP A 587 6.70 14.65 -35.87
CA ASP A 587 7.74 14.06 -35.02
C ASP A 587 7.34 13.98 -33.54
N ALA A 588 6.09 14.37 -33.20
CA ALA A 588 5.56 14.29 -31.85
C ALA A 588 5.02 12.89 -31.55
N ASN A 589 5.39 12.36 -30.39
CA ASN A 589 5.03 11.01 -29.91
C ASN A 589 5.28 10.92 -28.39
N TRP A 590 4.92 9.79 -27.78
CA TRP A 590 5.06 9.59 -26.33
C TRP A 590 6.47 9.79 -25.76
N ARG A 591 7.56 9.74 -26.56
CA ARG A 591 8.91 10.16 -26.14
C ARG A 591 9.06 11.69 -26.26
N ASN A 592 8.75 12.25 -27.43
CA ASN A 592 8.92 13.67 -27.80
C ASN A 592 7.57 14.41 -27.88
N LEU A 593 7.23 15.22 -26.87
CA LEU A 593 5.94 15.94 -26.79
C LEU A 593 6.04 17.45 -27.04
N GLY A 594 7.22 17.97 -27.43
CA GLY A 594 7.49 19.41 -27.37
C GLY A 594 7.72 19.97 -25.96
N PHE A 595 7.17 19.33 -24.92
CA PHE A 595 7.45 19.63 -23.51
C PHE A 595 8.12 18.46 -22.76
N SER A 596 8.77 18.77 -21.63
CA SER A 596 9.57 17.83 -20.83
C SER A 596 8.73 17.02 -19.84
N GLN A 597 8.64 15.70 -20.06
CA GLN A 597 8.09 14.74 -19.09
C GLN A 597 9.18 13.85 -18.48
N SER A 598 9.04 13.52 -17.19
CA SER A 598 9.83 12.47 -16.53
C SER A 598 9.07 11.14 -16.48
N ASN A 599 9.72 10.08 -16.00
CA ASN A 599 9.13 8.73 -15.90
C ASN A 599 7.90 8.64 -14.99
N ILE A 600 7.68 9.59 -14.07
CA ILE A 600 6.49 9.67 -13.20
C ILE A 600 5.36 10.53 -13.79
N HIS A 601 5.51 11.08 -15.00
CA HIS A 601 4.39 11.72 -15.71
C HIS A 601 3.56 10.64 -16.41
N PRO A 602 2.26 10.87 -16.63
CA PRO A 602 1.44 9.96 -17.42
C PRO A 602 1.94 9.93 -18.86
N VAL A 603 1.78 8.80 -19.54
CA VAL A 603 2.17 8.66 -20.94
C VAL A 603 1.12 9.32 -21.84
N ALA A 604 1.51 10.41 -22.50
CA ALA A 604 0.69 11.11 -23.49
C ALA A 604 1.06 10.66 -24.92
N CYS A 605 0.30 11.11 -25.92
CA CYS A 605 0.48 10.74 -27.33
C CYS A 605 0.44 9.22 -27.59
N ILE A 606 -0.48 8.53 -26.90
CA ILE A 606 -0.82 7.12 -27.15
C ILE A 606 -2.26 6.98 -27.65
N SER A 607 -2.46 6.08 -28.60
CA SER A 607 -3.76 5.72 -29.16
C SER A 607 -4.50 4.71 -28.28
N TRP A 608 -5.75 4.42 -28.64
CA TRP A 608 -6.51 3.34 -28.01
C TRP A 608 -5.85 1.98 -28.25
N HIS A 609 -5.27 1.77 -29.44
CA HIS A 609 -4.51 0.54 -29.75
C HIS A 609 -3.24 0.45 -28.90
N ASP A 610 -2.50 1.56 -28.75
CA ASP A 610 -1.27 1.61 -27.96
C ASP A 610 -1.54 1.26 -26.48
N ALA A 611 -2.61 1.85 -25.91
CA ALA A 611 -3.04 1.61 -24.53
C ALA A 611 -3.56 0.17 -24.33
N THR A 612 -4.27 -0.37 -25.33
CA THR A 612 -4.79 -1.75 -25.31
C THR A 612 -3.67 -2.78 -25.48
N ALA A 613 -2.67 -2.51 -26.32
CA ALA A 613 -1.49 -3.36 -26.48
C ALA A 613 -0.66 -3.42 -25.19
N TYR A 614 -0.50 -2.28 -24.50
CA TYR A 614 0.10 -2.24 -23.16
C TYR A 614 -0.66 -3.13 -22.15
N ALA A 615 -2.00 -3.06 -22.14
CA ALA A 615 -2.83 -3.88 -21.26
C ALA A 615 -2.77 -5.39 -21.58
N GLN A 616 -2.70 -5.75 -22.87
CA GLN A 616 -2.54 -7.14 -23.32
C GLN A 616 -1.17 -7.70 -22.92
N TRP A 617 -0.09 -6.94 -23.14
CA TRP A 617 1.25 -7.30 -22.69
C TRP A 617 1.31 -7.48 -21.17
N LEU A 618 0.76 -6.54 -20.39
CA LEU A 618 0.75 -6.65 -18.93
C LEU A 618 -0.06 -7.87 -18.46
N SER A 619 -1.14 -8.23 -19.17
CA SER A 619 -1.89 -9.46 -18.90
C SER A 619 -1.03 -10.71 -19.12
N GLN A 620 -0.31 -10.78 -20.24
CA GLN A 620 0.61 -11.89 -20.54
C GLN A 620 1.75 -11.98 -19.51
N GLN A 621 2.26 -10.83 -19.01
CA GLN A 621 3.34 -10.79 -18.04
C GLN A 621 2.92 -11.19 -16.62
N THR A 622 1.68 -10.92 -16.23
CA THR A 622 1.18 -11.16 -14.85
C THR A 622 0.32 -12.41 -14.72
N GLY A 623 -0.16 -12.98 -15.83
CA GLY A 623 -1.19 -14.02 -15.83
C GLY A 623 -2.55 -13.54 -15.33
N LYS A 624 -2.78 -12.22 -15.25
CA LYS A 624 -4.03 -11.60 -14.79
C LYS A 624 -4.72 -10.85 -15.94
N LYS A 625 -6.02 -10.62 -15.82
CA LYS A 625 -6.83 -10.01 -16.88
C LYS A 625 -6.83 -8.47 -16.76
N TYR A 626 -5.85 -7.82 -17.38
CA TYR A 626 -5.77 -6.37 -17.53
C TYR A 626 -6.45 -5.89 -18.82
N ARG A 627 -7.05 -4.70 -18.79
CA ARG A 627 -7.67 -4.00 -19.93
C ARG A 627 -7.84 -2.51 -19.61
N LEU A 628 -8.29 -1.71 -20.57
CA LEU A 628 -8.88 -0.41 -20.26
C LEU A 628 -10.20 -0.60 -19.47
N PRO A 629 -10.57 0.32 -18.56
CA PRO A 629 -11.87 0.29 -17.87
C PRO A 629 -13.03 0.43 -18.86
N THR A 630 -14.24 -0.03 -18.49
CA THR A 630 -15.46 0.45 -19.17
C THR A 630 -15.73 1.88 -18.74
N GLU A 631 -16.49 2.64 -19.52
CA GLU A 631 -16.81 4.02 -19.17
C GLU A 631 -17.57 4.12 -17.84
N ALA A 632 -18.49 3.19 -17.57
CA ALA A 632 -19.18 3.07 -16.29
C ALA A 632 -18.25 2.75 -15.11
N GLN A 633 -17.28 1.84 -15.30
CA GLN A 633 -16.26 1.55 -14.28
C GLN A 633 -15.41 2.79 -13.98
N TRP A 634 -15.08 3.56 -15.02
CA TRP A 634 -14.32 4.80 -14.87
C TRP A 634 -15.11 5.84 -14.08
N GLU A 635 -16.38 6.12 -14.43
CA GLU A 635 -17.16 7.16 -13.73
C GLU A 635 -17.48 6.75 -12.27
N TYR A 636 -17.80 5.48 -12.02
CA TYR A 636 -17.97 4.96 -10.66
C TYR A 636 -16.71 5.20 -9.80
N ALA A 637 -15.56 4.83 -10.35
CA ALA A 637 -14.27 4.95 -9.69
C ALA A 637 -13.87 6.41 -9.48
N ALA A 638 -14.12 7.29 -10.46
CA ALA A 638 -13.88 8.73 -10.36
C ALA A 638 -14.73 9.37 -9.25
N ARG A 639 -16.02 9.03 -9.18
CA ARG A 639 -16.95 9.53 -8.16
C ARG A 639 -16.65 9.07 -6.74
N ALA A 640 -16.18 7.83 -6.58
CA ALA A 640 -15.90 7.22 -5.27
C ALA A 640 -17.01 7.40 -4.21
N GLY A 641 -18.28 7.30 -4.64
CA GLY A 641 -19.48 7.49 -3.81
C GLY A 641 -20.12 8.88 -3.85
N THR A 642 -19.44 9.89 -4.41
CA THR A 642 -19.99 11.26 -4.51
C THR A 642 -21.05 11.43 -5.61
N THR A 643 -22.09 12.21 -5.31
CA THR A 643 -23.15 12.63 -6.26
C THR A 643 -22.88 14.01 -6.88
N THR A 644 -21.83 14.70 -6.45
CA THR A 644 -21.43 16.06 -6.85
C THR A 644 -20.78 16.11 -8.24
N SER A 645 -20.55 17.33 -8.74
CA SER A 645 -19.97 17.58 -10.07
C SER A 645 -18.52 17.10 -10.19
N ARG A 646 -17.75 17.18 -9.10
CA ARG A 646 -16.41 16.58 -8.95
C ARG A 646 -16.38 15.72 -7.69
N TYR A 647 -15.37 14.86 -7.57
CA TYR A 647 -15.17 14.03 -6.38
C TYR A 647 -14.76 14.82 -5.12
N TRP A 648 -14.36 16.08 -5.28
CA TRP A 648 -14.10 17.01 -4.17
C TRP A 648 -15.28 17.94 -3.84
N GLY A 649 -16.43 17.75 -4.49
CA GLY A 649 -17.63 18.58 -4.32
C GLY A 649 -18.03 19.37 -5.57
N ASN A 650 -18.83 20.41 -5.37
CA ASN A 650 -19.37 21.23 -6.46
C ASN A 650 -18.51 22.45 -6.82
N ASN A 651 -17.63 22.93 -5.93
CA ASN A 651 -16.81 24.12 -6.19
C ASN A 651 -15.75 23.87 -7.29
N PRO A 652 -15.71 24.64 -8.39
CA PRO A 652 -14.66 24.55 -9.41
C PRO A 652 -13.32 25.17 -9.00
N ASP A 653 -13.30 26.11 -8.04
CA ASP A 653 -12.08 26.84 -7.67
C ASP A 653 -11.14 26.03 -6.77
N ASP A 654 -11.65 24.97 -6.13
CA ASP A 654 -10.85 23.99 -5.39
C ASP A 654 -9.98 23.09 -6.30
N ALA A 655 -10.15 23.14 -7.63
CA ALA A 655 -9.55 22.19 -8.57
C ALA A 655 -8.05 21.98 -8.39
N CYS A 656 -7.25 23.04 -8.21
CA CYS A 656 -5.78 22.93 -8.08
C CYS A 656 -5.31 22.20 -6.79
N ARG A 657 -6.22 21.79 -5.88
CA ARG A 657 -5.90 20.87 -4.76
C ARG A 657 -6.05 19.38 -5.15
N TYR A 658 -6.74 19.08 -6.26
CA TYR A 658 -7.25 17.76 -6.64
C TYR A 658 -6.94 17.37 -8.10
N ALA A 659 -6.59 18.33 -8.96
CA ALA A 659 -6.43 18.15 -10.40
C ALA A 659 -5.40 19.12 -10.99
N ASN A 660 -4.76 18.69 -12.09
CA ASN A 660 -3.95 19.52 -12.99
C ASN A 660 -4.85 20.03 -14.12
N VAL A 661 -5.02 21.35 -14.26
CA VAL A 661 -6.06 21.97 -15.12
C VAL A 661 -5.57 23.30 -15.73
N TYR A 662 -6.30 23.85 -16.70
CA TYR A 662 -5.94 25.16 -17.25
C TYR A 662 -6.24 26.25 -16.22
N ASP A 663 -5.16 26.73 -15.60
CA ASP A 663 -5.15 27.55 -14.39
C ASP A 663 -4.39 28.87 -14.62
N LYS A 664 -4.08 29.60 -13.53
CA LYS A 664 -3.23 30.79 -13.60
C LYS A 664 -1.77 30.47 -13.93
N THR A 665 -1.26 29.27 -13.65
CA THR A 665 0.11 28.86 -14.02
C THR A 665 0.24 28.69 -15.53
N SER A 666 -0.69 27.95 -16.12
CA SER A 666 -0.78 27.63 -17.54
C SER A 666 -1.06 28.88 -18.37
N LYS A 667 -2.03 29.72 -17.97
CA LYS A 667 -2.35 31.00 -18.67
C LYS A 667 -1.15 31.95 -18.80
N ASN A 668 -0.18 31.87 -17.89
CA ASN A 668 1.05 32.69 -17.94
C ASN A 668 2.12 32.15 -18.91
N LYS A 669 1.82 31.08 -19.67
CA LYS A 669 2.74 30.41 -20.62
C LYS A 669 2.07 29.95 -21.92
N ILE A 670 0.79 29.63 -21.90
CA ILE A 670 -0.02 29.20 -23.05
C ILE A 670 -1.35 29.95 -23.05
N THR A 671 -1.95 30.15 -24.22
CA THR A 671 -3.23 30.87 -24.37
C THR A 671 -4.27 29.95 -24.99
N LEU A 672 -5.13 29.39 -24.14
CA LEU A 672 -6.30 28.62 -24.57
C LEU A 672 -7.54 29.53 -24.60
N PRO A 673 -8.52 29.28 -25.49
CA PRO A 673 -9.71 30.13 -25.67
C PRO A 673 -10.75 30.02 -24.53
N TRP A 674 -10.35 29.49 -23.38
CA TRP A 674 -11.22 29.21 -22.24
C TRP A 674 -10.91 30.14 -21.07
N THR A 675 -11.86 30.29 -20.14
CA THR A 675 -11.57 30.89 -18.83
C THR A 675 -10.71 29.92 -18.00
N PRO A 676 -9.58 30.33 -17.42
CA PRO A 676 -8.79 29.49 -16.53
C PRO A 676 -9.51 29.28 -15.20
N HIS A 677 -9.17 28.21 -14.48
CA HIS A 677 -9.52 28.07 -13.07
C HIS A 677 -8.89 29.21 -12.23
N ASN A 678 -9.58 29.64 -11.16
CA ASN A 678 -9.17 30.75 -10.31
C ASN A 678 -8.01 30.42 -9.34
N CYS A 679 -7.29 29.32 -9.58
CA CYS A 679 -6.26 28.79 -8.69
C CYS A 679 -4.91 28.64 -9.41
N SER A 680 -3.91 28.07 -8.73
CA SER A 680 -2.61 27.75 -9.31
C SER A 680 -2.14 26.36 -8.86
N ASP A 681 -1.90 25.43 -9.79
CA ASP A 681 -1.41 24.06 -9.49
C ASP A 681 0.12 23.91 -9.60
N GLY A 682 0.78 24.81 -10.32
CA GLY A 682 2.23 24.83 -10.51
C GLY A 682 2.76 24.00 -11.68
N TYR A 683 1.91 23.69 -12.66
CA TYR A 683 2.21 23.02 -13.94
C TYR A 683 1.68 23.84 -15.14
N VAL A 684 2.04 23.45 -16.37
CA VAL A 684 1.67 24.14 -17.63
C VAL A 684 1.15 23.15 -18.68
N TYR A 685 1.47 21.88 -18.47
CA TYR A 685 1.13 20.70 -19.25
C TYR A 685 0.92 19.57 -18.22
N THR A 686 1.09 18.30 -18.59
CA THR A 686 1.04 17.18 -17.62
C THR A 686 1.91 17.39 -16.37
N SER A 687 1.39 16.99 -15.22
CA SER A 687 2.12 16.87 -13.95
C SER A 687 2.63 15.43 -13.76
N PRO A 688 3.50 15.16 -12.77
CA PRO A 688 3.63 13.82 -12.23
C PRO A 688 2.26 13.27 -11.79
N VAL A 689 2.06 11.96 -11.94
CA VAL A 689 0.92 11.26 -11.35
C VAL A 689 1.02 11.28 -9.83
N GLY A 690 -0.12 11.23 -9.15
CA GLY A 690 -0.20 11.25 -7.69
C GLY A 690 0.11 12.61 -7.06
N ARG A 691 0.06 13.69 -7.84
CA ARG A 691 0.52 15.02 -7.37
C ARG A 691 -0.49 15.73 -6.47
N PHE A 692 -1.77 15.42 -6.62
CA PHE A 692 -2.90 16.10 -5.96
C PHE A 692 -3.59 15.20 -4.92
N LYS A 693 -4.59 15.73 -4.20
CA LYS A 693 -5.34 14.92 -3.23
C LYS A 693 -6.18 13.85 -3.94
N PRO A 694 -6.14 12.57 -3.51
CA PRO A 694 -6.93 11.51 -4.13
C PRO A 694 -8.42 11.63 -3.80
N ASN A 695 -9.24 10.83 -4.49
CA ASN A 695 -10.65 10.64 -4.15
C ASN A 695 -10.85 9.63 -3.00
N ALA A 696 -12.10 9.44 -2.56
CA ALA A 696 -12.43 8.60 -1.41
C ALA A 696 -12.14 7.09 -1.58
N PHE A 697 -11.77 6.62 -2.78
CA PHE A 697 -11.26 5.26 -3.02
C PHE A 697 -9.72 5.16 -2.97
N GLY A 698 -9.00 6.29 -2.95
CA GLY A 698 -7.52 6.32 -3.02
C GLY A 698 -6.97 6.44 -4.45
N LEU A 699 -7.81 6.79 -5.42
CA LEU A 699 -7.43 7.04 -6.80
C LEU A 699 -7.01 8.50 -7.00
N PHE A 700 -5.95 8.71 -7.77
CA PHE A 700 -5.40 10.03 -8.07
C PHE A 700 -5.67 10.42 -9.54
N ASP A 701 -5.67 11.72 -9.80
CA ASP A 701 -5.72 12.31 -11.14
C ASP A 701 -6.94 11.84 -11.97
N MET A 702 -8.04 11.48 -11.30
CA MET A 702 -9.30 11.07 -11.95
C MET A 702 -10.04 12.23 -12.64
N ILE A 703 -9.56 13.46 -12.51
CA ILE A 703 -10.02 14.64 -13.27
C ILE A 703 -8.78 15.49 -13.56
N GLY A 704 -8.65 15.96 -14.80
CA GLY A 704 -7.47 16.71 -15.28
C GLY A 704 -6.29 15.80 -15.61
N ASN A 705 -5.11 16.40 -15.74
CA ASN A 705 -3.86 15.77 -16.22
C ASN A 705 -3.94 15.25 -17.67
N LEU A 706 -4.46 14.05 -17.95
CA LEU A 706 -4.73 13.55 -19.31
C LEU A 706 -6.13 12.96 -19.44
N TRP A 707 -6.72 13.09 -20.64
CA TRP A 707 -7.88 12.28 -21.03
C TRP A 707 -7.52 10.80 -21.02
N GLU A 708 -8.39 9.97 -20.45
CA GLU A 708 -8.17 8.53 -20.33
C GLU A 708 -9.04 7.72 -21.30
N TRP A 709 -8.42 6.87 -22.12
CA TRP A 709 -9.11 5.88 -22.94
C TRP A 709 -9.89 4.84 -22.11
N THR A 710 -11.12 4.56 -22.53
CA THR A 710 -11.94 3.43 -22.03
C THR A 710 -12.08 2.35 -23.11
N CYS A 711 -12.49 1.13 -22.74
CA CYS A 711 -12.79 0.06 -23.69
C CYS A 711 -14.21 0.15 -24.32
N SER A 712 -14.99 1.16 -23.96
CA SER A 712 -16.41 1.28 -24.34
C SER A 712 -16.59 2.08 -25.64
N GLU A 713 -17.50 1.62 -26.49
CA GLU A 713 -17.96 2.37 -27.65
C GLU A 713 -18.67 3.65 -27.19
N TYR A 714 -18.31 4.78 -27.80
CA TYR A 714 -18.98 6.03 -27.53
C TYR A 714 -20.30 6.13 -28.30
N GLN A 715 -21.38 6.46 -27.58
CA GLN A 715 -22.66 6.84 -28.16
C GLN A 715 -23.15 8.15 -27.53
N ASP A 716 -23.82 8.99 -28.32
CA ASP A 716 -24.27 10.35 -27.94
C ASP A 716 -25.39 10.36 -26.87
N LYS A 717 -25.86 9.18 -26.46
CA LYS A 717 -26.69 8.91 -25.27
C LYS A 717 -26.23 7.60 -24.64
N TYR A 718 -26.53 7.41 -23.36
CA TYR A 718 -26.30 6.13 -22.68
C TYR A 718 -27.33 5.08 -23.13
N THR A 719 -26.85 3.88 -23.46
CA THR A 719 -27.64 2.80 -24.11
C THR A 719 -27.28 1.39 -23.62
N GLY A 720 -26.30 1.25 -22.72
CA GLY A 720 -25.71 -0.04 -22.33
C GLY A 720 -24.30 -0.26 -22.90
N THR A 721 -23.81 0.60 -23.83
CA THR A 721 -22.43 0.49 -24.33
C THR A 721 -21.39 0.93 -23.32
N GLU A 722 -21.71 1.92 -22.49
CA GLU A 722 -20.87 2.44 -21.40
C GLU A 722 -20.52 1.37 -20.34
N GLN A 723 -21.34 0.32 -20.22
CA GLN A 723 -21.17 -0.79 -19.29
C GLN A 723 -20.30 -1.95 -19.82
N ARG A 724 -19.97 -1.98 -21.13
CA ARG A 724 -19.25 -3.10 -21.76
C ARG A 724 -17.98 -2.66 -22.51
N CYS A 725 -17.06 -3.61 -22.70
CA CYS A 725 -15.95 -3.43 -23.63
C CYS A 725 -16.32 -3.94 -25.02
N VAL A 726 -15.86 -3.26 -26.06
CA VAL A 726 -15.88 -3.77 -27.44
C VAL A 726 -14.46 -3.93 -27.97
N LYS A 727 -14.27 -4.78 -28.99
CA LYS A 727 -12.95 -4.97 -29.64
C LYS A 727 -12.66 -3.87 -30.68
N ASN A 728 -13.68 -3.50 -31.45
CA ASN A 728 -13.63 -2.50 -32.51
C ASN A 728 -14.81 -1.53 -32.32
N ALA A 729 -14.59 -0.24 -32.54
CA ALA A 729 -15.63 0.79 -32.67
C ALA A 729 -15.10 1.94 -33.53
N GLY A 730 -16.00 2.69 -34.17
CA GLY A 730 -15.62 3.91 -34.90
C GLY A 730 -15.12 5.03 -33.97
N ARG A 731 -15.64 5.06 -32.74
CA ARG A 731 -15.21 5.98 -31.66
C ARG A 731 -15.28 5.27 -30.31
N PHE A 732 -14.25 5.45 -29.49
CA PHE A 732 -14.22 5.01 -28.08
C PHE A 732 -14.40 6.22 -27.15
N ALA A 733 -15.00 5.98 -25.99
CA ALA A 733 -15.19 7.02 -24.98
C ALA A 733 -13.85 7.33 -24.27
N VAL A 734 -13.58 8.61 -24.07
CA VAL A 734 -12.50 9.13 -23.22
C VAL A 734 -13.08 9.95 -22.07
N ARG A 735 -12.45 9.89 -20.91
CA ARG A 735 -12.92 10.52 -19.65
C ARG A 735 -11.81 11.30 -18.95
N GLY A 736 -12.12 11.97 -17.84
CA GLY A 736 -11.14 12.69 -16.99
C GLY A 736 -10.92 14.16 -17.36
N ALA A 737 -10.96 14.50 -18.64
CA ALA A 737 -10.38 15.74 -19.18
C ALA A 737 -8.86 15.85 -18.92
N SER A 738 -8.23 16.97 -19.30
CA SER A 738 -6.76 17.08 -19.35
C SER A 738 -6.23 18.37 -18.73
N TRP A 739 -4.90 18.51 -18.69
CA TRP A 739 -4.20 19.72 -18.24
C TRP A 739 -4.65 21.01 -18.96
N GLY A 740 -5.21 20.91 -20.16
CA GLY A 740 -5.73 22.05 -20.94
C GLY A 740 -7.18 22.45 -20.63
N ILE A 741 -7.83 21.83 -19.64
CA ILE A 741 -9.29 21.96 -19.47
C ILE A 741 -9.73 23.11 -18.55
N THR A 742 -10.89 23.68 -18.87
CA THR A 742 -11.63 24.64 -18.03
C THR A 742 -12.69 23.97 -17.14
N ALA A 743 -13.18 24.71 -16.16
CA ALA A 743 -14.10 24.27 -15.12
C ALA A 743 -15.37 23.56 -15.61
N ARG A 744 -15.91 23.95 -16.78
CA ARG A 744 -17.10 23.31 -17.40
C ARG A 744 -16.90 21.80 -17.60
N TRP A 745 -15.69 21.37 -17.93
CA TRP A 745 -15.38 19.99 -18.32
C TRP A 745 -14.49 19.25 -17.29
N ALA A 746 -13.90 19.96 -16.32
CA ALA A 746 -13.36 19.36 -15.10
C ALA A 746 -14.50 18.84 -14.18
N ARG A 747 -15.18 17.75 -14.59
CA ARG A 747 -16.31 17.10 -13.87
C ARG A 747 -16.29 15.58 -14.04
N SER A 748 -16.76 14.84 -13.04
CA SER A 748 -16.81 13.37 -13.07
C SER A 748 -17.70 12.83 -14.20
N ALA A 749 -18.80 13.52 -14.50
CA ALA A 749 -19.76 13.15 -15.56
C ALA A 749 -19.28 13.47 -16.99
N ASN A 750 -18.25 14.31 -17.14
CA ASN A 750 -17.79 14.78 -18.44
C ASN A 750 -17.25 13.64 -19.30
N ARG A 751 -17.62 13.63 -20.58
CA ARG A 751 -17.29 12.64 -21.59
C ARG A 751 -16.66 13.32 -22.81
N SER A 752 -15.81 12.62 -23.53
CA SER A 752 -15.52 12.94 -24.93
C SER A 752 -15.27 11.64 -25.70
N ARG A 753 -14.90 11.75 -26.97
CA ARG A 753 -14.80 10.66 -27.94
C ARG A 753 -13.59 10.81 -28.84
N GLY A 754 -12.92 9.71 -29.13
CA GLY A 754 -11.84 9.67 -30.12
C GLY A 754 -11.96 8.44 -31.03
N ALA A 755 -11.51 8.55 -32.28
CA ALA A 755 -11.28 7.37 -33.11
C ALA A 755 -10.11 6.57 -32.51
N PRO A 756 -10.05 5.23 -32.64
CA PRO A 756 -9.05 4.44 -31.91
C PRO A 756 -7.59 4.76 -32.27
N ALA A 757 -7.34 5.33 -33.45
CA ALA A 757 -6.02 5.82 -33.88
C ALA A 757 -5.74 7.32 -33.56
N SER A 758 -6.66 8.02 -32.89
CA SER A 758 -6.43 9.38 -32.36
C SER A 758 -5.38 9.34 -31.24
N ARG A 759 -4.59 10.42 -31.09
CA ARG A 759 -3.64 10.60 -29.99
C ARG A 759 -3.27 12.08 -29.84
N GLY A 760 -3.19 12.56 -28.61
CA GLY A 760 -2.86 13.94 -28.26
C GLY A 760 -1.83 14.02 -27.12
N ASP A 761 -1.13 15.13 -26.98
CA ASP A 761 -0.28 15.43 -25.80
C ASP A 761 -1.08 15.67 -24.51
N ASP A 762 -2.41 15.71 -24.63
CA ASP A 762 -3.41 15.78 -23.57
C ASP A 762 -4.22 14.46 -23.41
N GLY A 763 -3.87 13.39 -24.15
CA GLY A 763 -4.52 12.09 -24.10
C GLY A 763 -3.59 10.92 -23.76
N GLY A 764 -4.03 10.08 -22.82
CA GLY A 764 -3.36 8.89 -22.27
C GLY A 764 -4.36 7.81 -21.84
N GLY A 765 -4.14 7.15 -20.70
CA GLY A 765 -5.04 6.10 -20.24
C GLY A 765 -4.68 5.50 -18.88
N ARG A 766 -5.59 4.67 -18.36
CA ARG A 766 -5.51 3.96 -17.08
C ARG A 766 -5.98 2.53 -17.26
N LEU A 767 -5.45 1.59 -16.48
CA LEU A 767 -5.85 0.18 -16.58
C LEU A 767 -6.84 -0.24 -15.50
N ALA A 768 -7.74 -1.14 -15.87
CA ALA A 768 -8.53 -1.98 -14.99
C ALA A 768 -7.97 -3.41 -14.99
N ARG A 769 -8.00 -4.07 -13.83
CA ARG A 769 -7.58 -5.46 -13.61
C ARG A 769 -8.75 -6.20 -12.99
N MET A 770 -9.24 -7.24 -13.69
CA MET A 770 -10.41 -8.02 -13.27
C MET A 770 -10.03 -9.04 -12.16
N PRO A 771 -11.00 -9.56 -11.39
CA PRO A 771 -10.79 -10.55 -10.31
C PRO A 771 -9.80 -11.67 -10.63
#